data_AF-A0A558AC38-F1
#
_entry.id   AF-A0A558AC38-F1
#
_cell.length_a   1.000
_cell.length_b   1.000
_cell.length_c   1.000
_cell.angle_alpha   90.00
_cell.angle_beta   90.00
_cell.angle_gamma   90.00
#
_symmetry.space_group_name_H-M   'P 1'
#
loop_
_entity.id
_entity.type
_entity.pdbx_description
1 polymer ?
#
loop_
_entity_poly.entity_id
_entity_poly.type
_entity_poly.pdbx_seq_one_letter_code
_entity_poly.pdbx_strand_id
1 'polypeptide(L)'
;MSVVAPRKRLATVLGLALVLAVLVPGRAGAAPPVATKGPVGWDTYRSVSGLAQLRPGEQVKQFSSFDRTGNNDDGFNGTYSCLRHDDAGCVIAEAHTAGELSSIWFTYASNSIAAIGRITVELDGRTVLQGSAQDIVDGAKGAPFVWPLVGDAADTMGGAVIKVPMPFTSSMRITTENNPHFYHVAYRQFADATGVRTFDPNDRAADVIQRLRGYGIRDPKPAANGARTQDAGVSLAPGASMSVPLTGAGQIDQLALRLPQVVAAPAVYDDGRAYGQGGSSFTATISPANQGVRITRRYDGGIGNQRASVSVNGQQAGEWSGGAAVPNGGWVDQTIEVPASITAGKSSVQIANTFVSSAEDVNEFRYEIHSKVGNQWVRTDIMDVGPNHPSDEAVHGYRITGATWAGLRQFRYATSADQTAASDAVLDGLRLRIRFDGQTTVDAPVGEFFGSGLGKYASRTLMHSIDTTDNGAFTSWWPMPYARNAVVQLVNTSDVPVNGGSVSVTTARDGSVANGLAQGSLGYFHATQHRADTVTGQDWTFLTTQGRGLFYGVTTSMRGHIPPGPTHQMNFLEGDERMYPDGSATPVEYGTGSEDFYESGWYFQDARDGGVEGVPYAMPQAGLVSHENGADGCQYVCLGAYRLLLAEAVPFGNGVEFDIEHGDRSQMPANYSSTAYWYGQATPSLTASDVVDVADDASRTQHGYTATGETRTTLTSTFEGKGDRSPVTRQVAATTGAVQFTAQVEQDNQGLRLRRISDQANAFQRATVFIDGKRVGEWYQPLGNTYSRWLEDSFDVPASATAGRTSVQVRLEPVAGAPAWSGSRYSVFSQSPGTPAAD
;
A
#
# COMPACT_ATOMS: atom_id res chain seq x y z
N MET A 1 -3.89 20.40 85.16
CA MET A 1 -3.42 21.71 84.66
C MET A 1 -3.46 21.65 83.15
N SER A 2 -4.26 22.41 82.41
CA SER A 2 -5.20 23.48 82.71
C SER A 2 -6.14 23.58 81.50
N VAL A 3 -7.47 23.59 81.73
CA VAL A 3 -8.37 24.74 81.43
C VAL A 3 -8.93 24.67 79.99
N VAL A 4 -10.24 24.69 79.68
CA VAL A 4 -11.47 25.00 80.44
C VAL A 4 -12.70 24.52 79.61
N ALA A 5 -13.80 24.20 80.30
CA ALA A 5 -15.17 23.94 79.79
C ALA A 5 -15.86 25.27 79.30
N PRO A 6 -17.19 25.48 79.12
CA PRO A 6 -18.43 24.71 79.41
C PRO A 6 -19.48 24.78 78.23
N ARG A 7 -20.75 24.33 78.24
CA ARG A 7 -21.70 23.59 79.13
C ARG A 7 -22.95 23.19 78.30
N LYS A 8 -23.63 22.11 78.78
CA LYS A 8 -25.10 21.81 78.76
C LYS A 8 -25.74 21.48 77.38
N ARG A 9 -26.64 20.50 77.22
CA ARG A 9 -27.58 19.74 78.10
C ARG A 9 -28.01 18.42 77.39
N LEU A 10 -28.44 17.45 78.21
CA LEU A 10 -29.02 16.13 77.86
C LEU A 10 -30.37 16.19 77.09
N ALA A 11 -30.62 15.19 76.24
CA ALA A 11 -31.92 14.51 76.11
C ALA A 11 -31.73 13.09 75.49
N THR A 12 -32.43 12.11 76.05
CA THR A 12 -32.40 10.67 75.66
C THR A 12 -33.67 10.34 74.88
N VAL A 13 -33.59 9.65 73.72
CA VAL A 13 -34.73 8.99 73.06
C VAL A 13 -34.28 7.68 72.40
N LEU A 14 -35.11 6.65 72.54
CA LEU A 14 -35.01 5.26 72.09
C LEU A 14 -34.67 5.09 70.58
N GLY A 15 -33.83 4.09 70.28
CA GLY A 15 -33.45 3.68 68.94
C GLY A 15 -34.42 2.68 68.30
N LEU A 16 -34.74 2.92 67.02
CA LEU A 16 -35.42 2.01 66.11
C LEU A 16 -34.35 1.18 65.36
N ALA A 17 -34.44 -0.15 65.39
CA ALA A 17 -33.53 -1.03 64.66
C ALA A 17 -33.93 -1.11 63.19
N LEU A 18 -33.04 -0.67 62.29
CA LEU A 18 -33.17 -0.78 60.84
C LEU A 18 -32.24 -1.90 60.35
N VAL A 19 -32.79 -2.94 59.73
CA VAL A 19 -32.03 -4.01 59.06
C VAL A 19 -31.42 -3.41 57.79
N LEU A 20 -30.10 -3.18 57.78
CA LEU A 20 -29.35 -2.85 56.57
C LEU A 20 -29.09 -4.14 55.76
N ALA A 21 -29.72 -4.25 54.59
CA ALA A 21 -29.28 -5.17 53.55
C ALA A 21 -27.91 -4.70 53.03
N VAL A 22 -26.90 -5.58 53.12
CA VAL A 22 -25.58 -5.36 52.54
C VAL A 22 -25.70 -5.47 51.02
N LEU A 23 -25.78 -4.33 50.34
CA LEU A 23 -25.60 -4.22 48.90
C LEU A 23 -24.12 -4.47 48.59
N VAL A 24 -23.83 -5.64 48.00
CA VAL A 24 -22.55 -5.87 47.33
C VAL A 24 -22.47 -4.89 46.16
N PRO A 25 -21.45 -4.02 46.07
CA PRO A 25 -21.30 -3.14 44.92
C PRO A 25 -21.04 -4.04 43.69
N GLY A 26 -22.00 -4.04 42.76
CA GLY A 26 -21.80 -4.66 41.46
C GLY A 26 -20.56 -4.05 40.82
N ARG A 27 -19.63 -4.90 40.38
CA ARG A 27 -18.52 -4.46 39.53
C ARG A 27 -19.15 -3.81 38.30
N ALA A 28 -19.09 -2.49 38.20
CA ALA A 28 -19.29 -1.82 36.94
C ALA A 28 -18.20 -2.36 36.00
N GLY A 29 -18.59 -3.26 35.10
CA GLY A 29 -17.70 -3.72 34.04
C GLY A 29 -17.20 -2.49 33.29
N ALA A 30 -15.89 -2.39 33.08
CA ALA A 30 -15.34 -1.40 32.16
C ALA A 30 -16.07 -1.55 30.82
N ALA A 31 -16.45 -0.44 30.19
CA ALA A 31 -17.00 -0.48 28.85
C ALA A 31 -16.03 -1.26 27.95
N PRO A 32 -16.52 -2.23 27.15
CA PRO A 32 -15.64 -2.97 26.25
C PRO A 32 -14.90 -1.97 25.35
N PRO A 33 -13.59 -2.19 25.08
CA PRO A 33 -12.84 -1.32 24.19
C PRO A 33 -13.51 -1.31 22.81
N VAL A 34 -13.68 -0.11 22.24
CA VAL A 34 -14.26 0.08 20.92
C VAL A 34 -13.29 -0.46 19.87
N ALA A 35 -13.78 -1.29 18.93
CA ALA A 35 -12.97 -1.76 17.81
C ALA A 35 -12.35 -0.56 17.08
N THR A 36 -11.02 -0.53 16.99
CA THR A 36 -10.32 0.62 16.43
C THR A 36 -10.36 0.56 14.91
N LYS A 37 -10.79 1.65 14.28
CA LYS A 37 -10.73 1.84 12.82
C LYS A 37 -9.30 2.09 12.33
N GLY A 38 -8.31 2.19 13.22
CA GLY A 38 -6.96 2.65 12.88
C GLY A 38 -6.90 4.16 12.62
N PRO A 39 -5.79 4.66 12.05
CA PRO A 39 -5.65 6.07 11.67
C PRO A 39 -6.65 6.45 10.58
N VAL A 40 -7.10 7.71 10.57
CA VAL A 40 -8.09 8.25 9.61
C VAL A 40 -7.57 9.57 9.03
N GLY A 41 -7.73 9.76 7.72
CA GLY A 41 -7.27 10.90 6.96
C GLY A 41 -5.75 10.98 6.97
N TRP A 42 -5.23 12.18 7.21
CA TRP A 42 -3.80 12.43 7.26
C TRP A 42 -3.05 11.65 8.35
N ASP A 43 -3.76 11.14 9.37
CA ASP A 43 -3.14 10.34 10.42
C ASP A 43 -2.54 9.05 9.88
N THR A 44 -3.00 8.54 8.73
CA THR A 44 -2.42 7.39 8.02
C THR A 44 -0.93 7.62 7.73
N TYR A 45 -0.55 8.82 7.30
CA TYR A 45 0.83 9.18 6.99
C TYR A 45 1.59 9.80 8.18
N ARG A 46 0.88 10.28 9.21
CA ARG A 46 1.50 10.80 10.45
C ARG A 46 1.82 9.71 11.46
N SER A 47 1.17 8.54 11.35
CA SER A 47 1.25 7.44 12.33
C SER A 47 1.92 6.19 11.76
N VAL A 48 2.87 6.33 10.83
CA VAL A 48 3.58 5.21 10.18
C VAL A 48 4.37 4.34 11.16
N SER A 49 4.65 4.82 12.38
CA SER A 49 5.19 3.97 13.45
C SER A 49 4.19 2.95 14.01
N GLY A 50 2.90 3.15 13.78
CA GLY A 50 1.81 2.32 14.28
C GLY A 50 1.23 1.34 13.25
N LEU A 51 1.92 1.04 12.14
CA LEU A 51 1.42 0.11 11.10
C LEU A 51 1.09 -1.28 11.63
N ALA A 52 1.69 -1.69 12.76
CA ALA A 52 1.35 -2.95 13.41
C ALA A 52 -0.03 -2.96 14.06
N GLN A 53 -0.71 -1.81 14.23
CA GLN A 53 -2.04 -1.74 14.83
C GLN A 53 -3.08 -2.44 13.96
N LEU A 54 -3.72 -3.47 14.51
CA LEU A 54 -4.79 -4.18 13.84
C LEU A 54 -6.09 -3.36 13.83
N ARG A 55 -6.89 -3.52 12.78
CA ARG A 55 -8.06 -2.68 12.46
C ARG A 55 -9.31 -3.55 12.24
N PRO A 56 -9.79 -4.29 13.26
CA PRO A 56 -10.96 -5.16 13.10
C PRO A 56 -12.27 -4.40 12.84
N GLY A 57 -12.29 -3.08 13.10
CA GLY A 57 -13.48 -2.22 12.97
C GLY A 57 -13.70 -1.59 11.59
N GLU A 58 -13.01 -2.06 10.55
CA GLU A 58 -13.15 -1.54 9.19
C GLU A 58 -13.20 -2.66 8.13
N GLN A 59 -13.64 -2.29 6.93
CA GLN A 59 -13.50 -3.05 5.68
C GLN A 59 -12.79 -2.18 4.65
N VAL A 60 -12.07 -2.78 3.72
CA VAL A 60 -11.63 -2.13 2.48
C VAL A 60 -12.49 -2.65 1.32
N LYS A 61 -12.79 -1.78 0.36
CA LYS A 61 -13.59 -2.07 -0.84
C LYS A 61 -13.03 -1.28 -2.02
N GLN A 62 -13.21 -1.83 -3.23
CA GLN A 62 -12.81 -1.19 -4.49
C GLN A 62 -14.00 -1.06 -5.44
N PHE A 63 -14.08 0.06 -6.14
CA PHE A 63 -14.74 0.15 -7.44
C PHE A 63 -13.68 0.09 -8.52
N SER A 64 -13.92 -0.69 -9.56
CA SER A 64 -13.06 -0.73 -10.74
C SER A 64 -13.90 -0.85 -11.99
N SER A 65 -13.25 -0.70 -13.13
CA SER A 65 -13.83 -0.94 -14.46
C SER A 65 -13.80 -2.40 -14.89
N PHE A 66 -13.47 -3.34 -13.99
CA PHE A 66 -13.31 -4.76 -14.29
C PHE A 66 -14.45 -5.35 -15.14
N ASP A 67 -14.08 -6.31 -15.98
CA ASP A 67 -14.99 -7.02 -16.86
C ASP A 67 -15.93 -7.92 -16.06
N ARG A 68 -17.20 -7.54 -16.01
CA ARG A 68 -18.24 -8.31 -15.30
C ARG A 68 -18.45 -9.72 -15.87
N THR A 69 -17.97 -10.00 -17.07
CA THR A 69 -18.00 -11.34 -17.68
C THR A 69 -16.84 -12.25 -17.23
N GLY A 70 -15.83 -11.68 -16.57
CA GLY A 70 -14.57 -12.36 -16.24
C GLY A 70 -13.67 -12.62 -17.45
N ASN A 71 -13.85 -11.89 -18.57
CA ASN A 71 -12.82 -11.79 -19.62
C ASN A 71 -11.96 -10.54 -19.35
N ASN A 72 -11.52 -9.85 -20.41
CA ASN A 72 -10.51 -8.78 -20.37
C ASN A 72 -11.03 -7.43 -20.91
N ASP A 73 -12.35 -7.15 -20.89
CA ASP A 73 -12.93 -5.82 -21.22
C ASP A 73 -12.95 -4.90 -19.99
N ASP A 74 -11.81 -4.78 -19.31
CA ASP A 74 -11.68 -4.06 -18.03
C ASP A 74 -11.65 -2.53 -18.17
N GLY A 75 -11.90 -2.03 -19.37
CA GLY A 75 -11.85 -0.61 -19.70
C GLY A 75 -11.72 -0.33 -21.19
N PHE A 76 -11.32 -1.30 -22.01
CA PHE A 76 -11.10 -1.12 -23.45
C PHE A 76 -12.29 -0.47 -24.18
N ASN A 77 -13.50 -0.97 -23.95
CA ASN A 77 -14.72 -0.40 -24.52
C ASN A 77 -15.44 0.57 -23.58
N GLY A 78 -15.00 0.69 -22.33
CA GLY A 78 -15.67 1.47 -21.29
C GLY A 78 -17.03 0.89 -20.86
N THR A 79 -17.36 -0.35 -21.23
CA THR A 79 -18.65 -1.02 -21.01
C THR A 79 -19.07 -0.98 -19.53
N TYR A 80 -18.08 -1.16 -18.65
CA TYR A 80 -18.27 -1.41 -17.23
C TYR A 80 -17.82 -0.27 -16.34
N SER A 81 -17.35 0.82 -16.94
CA SER A 81 -16.64 1.91 -16.27
C SER A 81 -17.55 2.89 -15.52
N CYS A 82 -18.85 2.92 -15.85
CA CYS A 82 -19.82 3.77 -15.17
C CYS A 82 -20.82 2.91 -14.40
N LEU A 83 -21.02 3.20 -13.11
CA LEU A 83 -22.14 2.63 -12.35
C LEU A 83 -23.47 3.06 -12.98
N ARG A 84 -23.55 4.33 -13.38
CA ARG A 84 -24.66 4.95 -14.11
C ARG A 84 -24.22 6.27 -14.73
N HIS A 85 -25.04 6.79 -15.62
CA HIS A 85 -24.94 8.17 -16.11
C HIS A 85 -26.06 9.02 -15.51
N ASP A 86 -25.75 10.24 -15.13
CA ASP A 86 -26.73 11.27 -14.79
C ASP A 86 -26.30 12.64 -15.33
N ASP A 87 -27.04 13.70 -15.01
CA ASP A 87 -26.79 15.05 -15.51
C ASP A 87 -25.38 15.59 -15.17
N ALA A 88 -24.70 15.00 -14.17
CA ALA A 88 -23.36 15.40 -13.77
C ALA A 88 -22.24 14.64 -14.52
N GLY A 89 -22.56 13.54 -15.22
CA GLY A 89 -21.63 12.69 -15.97
C GLY A 89 -21.72 11.20 -15.62
N CYS A 90 -20.59 10.51 -15.76
CA CYS A 90 -20.39 9.11 -15.39
C CYS A 90 -20.11 8.99 -13.89
N VAL A 91 -21.00 8.33 -13.13
CA VAL A 91 -20.77 8.04 -11.70
C VAL A 91 -19.94 6.77 -11.60
N ILE A 92 -18.77 6.86 -10.95
CA ILE A 92 -17.78 5.77 -10.90
C ILE A 92 -17.66 5.13 -9.51
N ALA A 93 -18.06 5.85 -8.44
CA ALA A 93 -18.04 5.31 -7.09
C ALA A 93 -19.12 5.96 -6.22
N GLU A 94 -19.77 5.18 -5.35
CA GLU A 94 -20.80 5.67 -4.42
C GLU A 94 -20.89 4.82 -3.15
N ALA A 95 -20.91 5.46 -1.97
CA ALA A 95 -21.05 4.79 -0.67
C ALA A 95 -21.98 5.57 0.26
N HIS A 96 -22.78 4.86 1.07
CA HIS A 96 -23.82 5.43 1.98
C HIS A 96 -23.57 5.14 3.47
N THR A 97 -22.31 4.94 3.83
CA THR A 97 -21.84 4.65 5.19
C THR A 97 -20.73 5.62 5.58
N ALA A 98 -20.27 5.59 6.82
CA ALA A 98 -19.04 6.29 7.18
C ALA A 98 -17.84 5.58 6.56
N GLY A 99 -16.83 6.33 6.12
CA GLY A 99 -15.70 5.75 5.40
C GLY A 99 -14.59 6.74 5.09
N GLU A 100 -13.69 6.33 4.21
CA GLU A 100 -12.58 7.13 3.71
C GLU A 100 -12.18 6.70 2.31
N LEU A 101 -12.25 7.63 1.36
CA LEU A 101 -11.61 7.45 0.06
C LEU A 101 -10.10 7.35 0.27
N SER A 102 -9.50 6.25 -0.15
CA SER A 102 -8.08 5.96 0.12
C SER A 102 -7.21 6.26 -1.10
N SER A 103 -7.68 5.92 -2.30
CA SER A 103 -6.98 6.20 -3.54
C SER A 103 -7.94 6.28 -4.74
N ILE A 104 -7.44 6.91 -5.81
CA ILE A 104 -7.99 6.80 -7.16
C ILE A 104 -6.83 6.54 -8.12
N TRP A 105 -6.99 5.62 -9.06
CA TRP A 105 -6.09 5.41 -10.20
C TRP A 105 -6.89 5.44 -11.50
N PHE A 106 -6.25 5.89 -12.58
CA PHE A 106 -6.78 5.90 -13.95
C PHE A 106 -5.70 5.54 -14.97
N THR A 107 -6.11 4.98 -16.11
CA THR A 107 -5.42 5.15 -17.39
C THR A 107 -6.43 5.40 -18.51
N TYR A 108 -6.04 6.12 -19.57
CA TYR A 108 -6.91 6.42 -20.70
C TYR A 108 -6.14 6.39 -22.01
N ALA A 109 -5.13 7.25 -22.13
CA ALA A 109 -4.09 7.17 -23.14
C ALA A 109 -2.75 7.11 -22.41
N SER A 110 -1.76 6.45 -23.01
CA SER A 110 -0.47 6.21 -22.36
C SER A 110 0.32 7.48 -21.99
N ASN A 111 -0.07 8.66 -22.50
CA ASN A 111 0.52 9.94 -22.13
C ASN A 111 -0.42 10.91 -21.39
N SER A 112 -1.72 10.61 -21.25
CA SER A 112 -2.69 11.58 -20.72
C SER A 112 -4.03 10.96 -20.34
N ILE A 113 -4.62 11.51 -19.28
CA ILE A 113 -6.00 11.24 -18.85
C ILE A 113 -6.95 12.42 -19.12
N ALA A 114 -6.53 13.42 -19.91
CA ALA A 114 -7.32 14.62 -20.15
C ALA A 114 -8.71 14.34 -20.76
N ALA A 115 -8.85 13.24 -21.50
CA ALA A 115 -10.12 12.81 -22.10
C ALA A 115 -11.19 12.45 -21.07
N ILE A 116 -10.82 12.10 -19.82
CA ILE A 116 -11.77 11.87 -18.71
C ILE A 116 -12.55 13.16 -18.39
N GLY A 117 -11.96 14.32 -18.69
CA GLY A 117 -12.55 15.64 -18.43
C GLY A 117 -12.56 16.00 -16.95
N ARG A 118 -13.61 16.67 -16.50
CA ARG A 118 -13.75 17.06 -15.09
C ARG A 118 -14.03 15.86 -14.19
N ILE A 119 -13.31 15.75 -13.08
CA ILE A 119 -13.66 14.88 -11.94
C ILE A 119 -14.31 15.70 -10.82
N THR A 120 -15.27 15.13 -10.10
CA THR A 120 -15.89 15.72 -8.90
C THR A 120 -16.01 14.65 -7.81
N VAL A 121 -15.48 14.96 -6.63
CA VAL A 121 -15.62 14.15 -5.41
C VAL A 121 -16.54 14.91 -4.44
N GLU A 122 -17.67 14.29 -4.11
CA GLU A 122 -18.65 14.78 -3.16
C GLU A 122 -18.65 13.90 -1.91
N LEU A 123 -18.43 14.49 -0.74
CA LEU A 123 -18.45 13.83 0.56
C LEU A 123 -19.48 14.49 1.46
N ASP A 124 -20.37 13.70 2.07
CA ASP A 124 -21.43 14.18 2.97
C ASP A 124 -22.27 15.33 2.36
N GLY A 125 -22.54 15.23 1.06
CA GLY A 125 -23.29 16.23 0.29
C GLY A 125 -22.51 17.52 -0.03
N ARG A 126 -21.18 17.53 0.12
CA ARG A 126 -20.31 18.67 -0.20
C ARG A 126 -19.25 18.28 -1.21
N THR A 127 -19.07 19.10 -2.24
CA THR A 127 -17.94 18.96 -3.16
C THR A 127 -16.64 19.31 -2.45
N VAL A 128 -15.71 18.34 -2.37
CA VAL A 128 -14.39 18.52 -1.74
C VAL A 128 -13.24 18.57 -2.74
N LEU A 129 -13.42 17.99 -3.92
CA LEU A 129 -12.50 18.07 -5.04
C LEU A 129 -13.30 18.26 -6.33
N GLN A 130 -12.88 19.22 -7.16
CA GLN A 130 -13.41 19.42 -8.50
C GLN A 130 -12.37 20.12 -9.38
N GLY A 131 -12.27 19.67 -10.63
CA GLY A 131 -11.38 20.22 -11.64
C GLY A 131 -11.18 19.26 -12.80
N SER A 132 -10.38 19.68 -13.79
CA SER A 132 -9.83 18.77 -14.82
C SER A 132 -9.08 17.63 -14.12
N ALA A 133 -9.36 16.38 -14.50
CA ALA A 133 -8.68 15.22 -13.95
C ALA A 133 -7.15 15.31 -14.20
N GLN A 134 -6.77 15.75 -15.42
CA GLN A 134 -5.37 15.99 -15.79
C GLN A 134 -4.72 17.05 -14.88
N ASP A 135 -5.32 18.23 -14.75
CA ASP A 135 -4.74 19.33 -13.94
C ASP A 135 -4.58 18.94 -12.46
N ILE A 136 -5.43 18.04 -11.96
CA ILE A 136 -5.32 17.53 -10.59
C ILE A 136 -4.11 16.60 -10.46
N VAL A 137 -3.91 15.67 -11.41
CA VAL A 137 -2.80 14.71 -11.35
C VAL A 137 -1.45 15.36 -11.67
N ASP A 138 -1.45 16.44 -12.47
CA ASP A 138 -0.30 17.32 -12.70
C ASP A 138 0.07 18.17 -11.47
N GLY A 139 -0.76 18.14 -10.42
CA GLY A 139 -0.60 18.93 -9.20
C GLY A 139 -0.94 20.42 -9.35
N ALA A 140 -1.54 20.85 -10.47
CA ALA A 140 -1.89 22.24 -10.73
C ALA A 140 -2.98 22.78 -9.79
N LYS A 141 -3.77 21.88 -9.18
CA LYS A 141 -4.75 22.23 -8.14
C LYS A 141 -4.09 22.79 -6.88
N GLY A 142 -2.83 22.43 -6.61
CA GLY A 142 -2.08 22.83 -5.43
C GLY A 142 -2.40 21.98 -4.19
N ALA A 143 -1.59 22.17 -3.14
CA ALA A 143 -1.64 21.34 -1.94
C ALA A 143 -3.06 21.27 -1.33
N PRO A 144 -3.56 20.07 -0.96
CA PRO A 144 -2.80 18.82 -0.82
C PRO A 144 -2.62 18.00 -2.12
N PHE A 145 -3.21 18.41 -3.24
CA PHE A 145 -3.11 17.73 -4.54
C PHE A 145 -1.84 18.14 -5.28
N VAL A 146 -0.69 17.70 -4.77
CA VAL A 146 0.63 17.89 -5.37
C VAL A 146 1.47 16.64 -5.20
N TRP A 147 2.47 16.45 -6.06
CA TRP A 147 3.38 15.31 -5.95
C TRP A 147 4.05 15.23 -4.56
N PRO A 148 4.15 14.02 -3.96
CA PRO A 148 3.83 12.70 -4.54
C PRO A 148 2.44 12.16 -4.14
N LEU A 149 1.52 13.00 -3.65
CA LEU A 149 0.14 12.59 -3.36
C LEU A 149 -0.72 12.50 -4.62
N VAL A 150 -0.27 13.11 -5.72
CA VAL A 150 -0.80 12.90 -7.06
C VAL A 150 0.38 12.64 -7.99
N GLY A 151 0.14 11.96 -9.10
CA GLY A 151 1.12 11.74 -10.16
C GLY A 151 0.41 11.42 -11.47
N ASP A 152 0.95 11.90 -12.58
CA ASP A 152 0.39 11.73 -13.92
C ASP A 152 1.02 10.54 -14.65
N ALA A 153 0.76 10.44 -15.96
CA ALA A 153 1.33 9.41 -16.84
C ALA A 153 2.85 9.52 -16.95
N ALA A 154 3.43 10.67 -16.59
CA ALA A 154 4.86 10.81 -16.50
C ALA A 154 5.43 10.16 -15.28
N ASP A 155 4.84 10.46 -14.13
CA ASP A 155 5.34 9.99 -12.84
C ASP A 155 5.15 8.48 -12.66
N THR A 156 4.26 7.86 -13.45
CA THR A 156 3.82 6.46 -13.29
C THR A 156 3.97 5.57 -14.53
N MET A 157 4.47 6.11 -15.65
CA MET A 157 4.59 5.42 -16.94
C MET A 157 3.26 4.88 -17.49
N GLY A 158 2.32 5.80 -17.76
CA GLY A 158 1.05 5.47 -18.41
C GLY A 158 -0.18 5.40 -17.50
N GLY A 159 0.00 5.46 -16.18
CA GLY A 159 -1.09 5.58 -15.21
C GLY A 159 -1.33 7.01 -14.73
N ALA A 160 -2.23 7.21 -13.78
CA ALA A 160 -2.36 8.46 -13.04
C ALA A 160 -3.01 8.20 -11.69
N VAL A 161 -2.54 8.87 -10.63
CA VAL A 161 -2.92 8.54 -9.24
C VAL A 161 -3.34 9.75 -8.42
N ILE A 162 -4.26 9.52 -7.49
CA ILE A 162 -4.62 10.42 -6.38
C ILE A 162 -4.58 9.61 -5.07
N LYS A 163 -3.63 9.93 -4.19
CA LYS A 163 -3.33 9.26 -2.91
C LYS A 163 -3.70 10.09 -1.68
N VAL A 164 -4.59 11.07 -1.86
CA VAL A 164 -5.10 11.93 -0.78
C VAL A 164 -6.24 11.19 -0.05
N PRO A 165 -6.08 10.84 1.24
CA PRO A 165 -7.13 10.20 2.02
C PRO A 165 -8.24 11.21 2.33
N MET A 166 -9.48 10.91 1.93
CA MET A 166 -10.63 11.80 2.10
C MET A 166 -11.71 11.12 2.95
N PRO A 167 -11.69 11.26 4.28
CA PRO A 167 -12.70 10.70 5.18
C PRO A 167 -14.08 11.35 4.99
N PHE A 168 -15.14 10.59 5.24
CA PHE A 168 -16.54 11.00 5.18
C PHE A 168 -17.38 10.28 6.23
N THR A 169 -18.45 10.93 6.69
CA THR A 169 -19.25 10.46 7.83
C THR A 169 -20.52 9.72 7.43
N SER A 170 -20.97 9.88 6.19
CA SER A 170 -22.27 9.38 5.74
C SER A 170 -22.35 9.05 4.26
N SER A 171 -21.65 9.79 3.38
CA SER A 171 -21.69 9.48 1.96
C SER A 171 -20.45 9.90 1.18
N MET A 172 -20.19 9.15 0.11
CA MET A 172 -19.22 9.46 -0.94
C MET A 172 -19.90 9.29 -2.29
N ARG A 173 -19.64 10.21 -3.22
CA ARG A 173 -19.96 10.08 -4.64
C ARG A 173 -18.83 10.66 -5.48
N ILE A 174 -18.39 9.91 -6.49
CA ILE A 174 -17.36 10.35 -7.44
C ILE A 174 -17.92 10.28 -8.86
N THR A 175 -17.80 11.38 -9.59
CA THR A 175 -18.31 11.53 -10.95
C THR A 175 -17.22 12.08 -11.87
N THR A 176 -17.12 11.52 -13.07
CA THR A 176 -16.30 12.04 -14.17
C THR A 176 -17.20 12.59 -15.28
N GLU A 177 -16.71 13.59 -16.00
CA GLU A 177 -17.45 14.20 -17.11
C GLU A 177 -17.68 13.20 -18.24
N ASN A 178 -16.63 12.48 -18.62
CA ASN A 178 -16.67 11.42 -19.62
C ASN A 178 -16.43 10.06 -18.97
N ASN A 179 -16.73 8.99 -19.71
CA ASN A 179 -16.38 7.63 -19.31
C ASN A 179 -14.86 7.54 -19.10
N PRO A 180 -14.38 7.07 -17.93
CA PRO A 180 -12.94 7.06 -17.63
C PRO A 180 -12.19 5.91 -18.30
N HIS A 181 -12.88 4.94 -18.91
CA HIS A 181 -12.33 3.66 -19.33
C HIS A 181 -11.75 2.90 -18.12
N PHE A 182 -10.43 2.89 -17.93
CA PHE A 182 -9.79 2.14 -16.85
C PHE A 182 -9.70 2.98 -15.58
N TYR A 183 -10.18 2.44 -14.46
CA TYR A 183 -10.04 3.10 -13.17
C TYR A 183 -10.12 2.14 -11.98
N HIS A 184 -9.51 2.57 -10.88
CA HIS A 184 -9.66 2.00 -9.55
C HIS A 184 -10.02 3.12 -8.55
N VAL A 185 -11.00 2.87 -7.68
CA VAL A 185 -11.32 3.70 -6.50
C VAL A 185 -11.36 2.80 -5.28
N ALA A 186 -10.31 2.83 -4.47
CA ALA A 186 -10.25 2.10 -3.22
C ALA A 186 -10.71 2.98 -2.05
N TYR A 187 -11.54 2.43 -1.17
CA TYR A 187 -12.04 3.12 0.01
C TYR A 187 -12.20 2.19 1.21
N ARG A 188 -12.10 2.80 2.40
CA ARG A 188 -12.40 2.14 3.67
C ARG A 188 -13.84 2.39 4.05
N GLN A 189 -14.49 1.37 4.56
CA GLN A 189 -15.84 1.42 5.11
C GLN A 189 -15.79 1.18 6.62
N PHE A 190 -16.48 2.01 7.37
CA PHE A 190 -16.54 1.96 8.83
C PHE A 190 -17.94 1.62 9.33
N ALA A 191 -18.01 0.89 10.47
CA ALA A 191 -19.27 0.52 11.10
C ALA A 191 -20.08 1.73 11.62
N ASP A 192 -19.41 2.84 11.95
CA ASP A 192 -20.03 4.09 12.37
C ASP A 192 -19.11 5.31 12.10
N ALA A 193 -19.65 6.52 12.25
CA ALA A 193 -18.91 7.77 12.04
C ALA A 193 -18.08 8.23 13.26
N THR A 194 -18.03 7.46 14.35
CA THR A 194 -17.33 7.89 15.58
C THR A 194 -15.84 8.04 15.30
N GLY A 195 -15.30 9.22 15.61
CA GLY A 195 -13.90 9.57 15.36
C GLY A 195 -13.58 9.99 13.91
N VAL A 196 -14.58 10.01 13.03
CA VAL A 196 -14.43 10.40 11.62
C VAL A 196 -14.89 11.84 11.45
N ARG A 197 -14.13 12.62 10.67
CA ARG A 197 -14.50 13.97 10.24
C ARG A 197 -14.43 14.00 8.72
N THR A 198 -15.42 14.62 8.08
CA THR A 198 -15.38 14.87 6.63
C THR A 198 -14.09 15.59 6.27
N PHE A 199 -13.46 15.18 5.17
CA PHE A 199 -12.26 15.77 4.64
C PHE A 199 -12.38 17.30 4.51
N ASP A 200 -11.36 18.01 4.98
CA ASP A 200 -11.24 19.46 4.84
C ASP A 200 -10.30 19.78 3.67
N PRO A 201 -10.81 20.27 2.52
CA PRO A 201 -9.97 20.61 1.38
C PRO A 201 -9.03 21.80 1.63
N ASN A 202 -9.18 22.51 2.76
CA ASN A 202 -8.27 23.60 3.14
C ASN A 202 -7.02 23.12 3.90
N ASP A 203 -7.00 21.87 4.40
CA ASP A 203 -5.79 21.31 4.99
C ASP A 203 -4.78 21.01 3.87
N ARG A 204 -3.71 21.82 3.83
CA ARG A 204 -2.65 21.68 2.83
C ARG A 204 -1.76 20.46 3.06
N ALA A 205 -1.81 19.83 4.24
CA ALA A 205 -1.02 18.65 4.61
C ALA A 205 0.50 18.77 4.31
N ALA A 206 1.07 19.96 4.52
CA ALA A 206 2.46 20.25 4.14
C ALA A 206 3.48 19.33 4.84
N ASP A 207 3.20 18.93 6.08
CA ASP A 207 4.01 17.98 6.85
C ASP A 207 4.01 16.57 6.24
N VAL A 208 2.85 16.12 5.75
CA VAL A 208 2.69 14.83 5.06
C VAL A 208 3.41 14.87 3.71
N ILE A 209 3.21 15.93 2.92
CA ILE A 209 3.88 16.08 1.62
C ILE A 209 5.40 16.05 1.80
N GLN A 210 5.93 16.82 2.76
CA GLN A 210 7.37 16.84 3.04
C GLN A 210 7.90 15.46 3.47
N ARG A 211 7.13 14.72 4.28
CA ARG A 211 7.48 13.36 4.72
C ARG A 211 7.52 12.40 3.54
N LEU A 212 6.50 12.40 2.68
CA LEU A 212 6.41 11.49 1.54
C LEU A 212 7.47 11.78 0.48
N ARG A 213 7.91 13.03 0.30
CA ARG A 213 9.04 13.38 -0.59
C ARG A 213 10.38 12.81 -0.12
N GLY A 214 10.47 12.32 1.11
CA GLY A 214 11.66 11.63 1.62
C GLY A 214 11.72 10.13 1.31
N TYR A 215 10.74 9.58 0.57
CA TYR A 215 10.69 8.16 0.22
C TYR A 215 11.99 7.67 -0.44
N GLY A 216 12.33 6.40 -0.23
CA GLY A 216 13.58 5.80 -0.72
C GLY A 216 14.86 6.28 -0.02
N ILE A 217 14.82 7.36 0.77
CA ILE A 217 16.01 7.98 1.38
C ILE A 217 15.90 8.05 2.91
N ARG A 218 14.76 8.53 3.42
CA ARG A 218 14.59 8.86 4.84
C ARG A 218 13.55 7.95 5.47
N ASP A 219 13.78 7.63 6.73
CA ASP A 219 12.77 6.96 7.55
C ASP A 219 11.49 7.85 7.58
N PRO A 220 10.33 7.34 7.13
CA PRO A 220 9.09 8.10 7.17
C PRO A 220 8.52 8.21 8.58
N LYS A 221 9.09 7.55 9.58
CA LYS A 221 8.64 7.60 10.98
C LYS A 221 9.36 8.72 11.75
N PRO A 222 8.72 9.33 12.77
CA PRO A 222 9.45 10.10 13.77
C PRO A 222 10.53 9.23 14.43
N ALA A 223 11.65 9.83 14.82
CA ALA A 223 12.69 9.11 15.56
C ALA A 223 12.11 8.54 16.86
N ALA A 224 12.29 7.23 17.08
CA ALA A 224 11.78 6.57 18.27
C ALA A 224 12.57 6.95 19.53
N ASN A 225 11.85 7.18 20.63
CA ASN A 225 12.46 7.56 21.89
C ASN A 225 13.35 6.44 22.43
N GLY A 226 14.61 6.76 22.73
CA GLY A 226 15.56 5.80 23.28
C GLY A 226 16.01 4.72 22.30
N ALA A 227 15.85 4.94 20.99
CA ALA A 227 16.32 4.04 19.95
C ALA A 227 17.82 3.74 20.08
N ARG A 228 18.22 2.49 19.83
CA ARG A 228 19.60 2.02 19.88
C ARG A 228 19.90 1.19 18.64
N THR A 229 21.07 1.42 18.05
CA THR A 229 21.56 0.66 16.92
C THR A 229 22.61 -0.34 17.36
N GLN A 230 22.49 -1.58 16.87
CA GLN A 230 23.50 -2.62 16.98
C GLN A 230 24.06 -2.91 15.59
N ASP A 231 25.38 -2.80 15.44
CA ASP A 231 26.10 -3.12 14.22
C ASP A 231 26.80 -4.49 14.34
N ALA A 232 26.79 -5.26 13.24
CA ALA A 232 27.54 -6.50 13.13
C ALA A 232 28.16 -6.62 11.73
N GLY A 233 29.39 -7.13 11.66
CA GLY A 233 30.02 -7.50 10.40
C GLY A 233 29.41 -8.78 9.83
N VAL A 234 29.29 -8.85 8.50
CA VAL A 234 28.72 -9.99 7.78
C VAL A 234 29.82 -10.64 6.94
N SER A 235 30.13 -11.90 7.26
CA SER A 235 30.97 -12.76 6.42
C SER A 235 30.49 -14.20 6.58
N LEU A 236 29.94 -14.78 5.51
CA LEU A 236 29.21 -16.05 5.53
C LEU A 236 29.64 -16.92 4.34
N ALA A 237 30.22 -18.08 4.65
CA ALA A 237 30.38 -19.15 3.67
C ALA A 237 29.01 -19.66 3.18
N PRO A 238 28.94 -20.33 2.01
CA PRO A 238 27.75 -21.06 1.59
C PRO A 238 27.22 -21.99 2.71
N GLY A 239 25.91 -21.94 2.96
CA GLY A 239 25.23 -22.69 4.03
C GLY A 239 25.39 -22.12 5.44
N ALA A 240 26.25 -21.11 5.64
CA ALA A 240 26.45 -20.50 6.96
C ALA A 240 25.34 -19.49 7.28
N SER A 241 25.20 -19.18 8.58
CA SER A 241 24.31 -18.12 9.05
C SER A 241 24.94 -17.33 10.19
N MET A 242 24.44 -16.11 10.40
CA MET A 242 24.74 -15.30 11.58
C MET A 242 23.46 -14.73 12.17
N SER A 243 23.49 -14.34 13.45
CA SER A 243 22.32 -13.80 14.15
C SER A 243 22.66 -12.59 14.99
N VAL A 244 21.73 -11.64 15.01
CA VAL A 244 21.72 -10.45 15.88
C VAL A 244 20.54 -10.62 16.85
N PRO A 245 20.79 -11.09 18.09
CA PRO A 245 19.75 -11.28 19.09
C PRO A 245 19.34 -9.96 19.74
N LEU A 246 18.03 -9.77 19.92
CA LEU A 246 17.42 -8.58 20.52
C LEU A 246 16.61 -9.01 21.74
N THR A 247 16.67 -8.22 22.83
CA THR A 247 16.04 -8.56 24.12
C THR A 247 15.30 -7.40 24.75
N GLY A 248 14.17 -7.74 25.36
CA GLY A 248 13.24 -6.82 26.02
C GLY A 248 12.17 -6.33 25.05
N ALA A 249 10.94 -6.16 25.54
CA ALA A 249 9.81 -5.68 24.75
C ALA A 249 10.14 -4.40 23.98
N GLY A 250 9.77 -4.36 22.70
CA GLY A 250 10.02 -3.21 21.83
C GLY A 250 9.75 -3.52 20.38
N GLN A 251 10.35 -2.73 19.50
CA GLN A 251 10.24 -2.89 18.06
C GLN A 251 11.59 -2.71 17.37
N ILE A 252 11.77 -3.38 16.24
CA ILE A 252 12.80 -3.02 15.25
C ILE A 252 12.22 -1.85 14.45
N ASP A 253 12.92 -0.71 14.46
CA ASP A 253 12.50 0.50 13.75
C ASP A 253 13.19 0.65 12.38
N GLN A 254 14.41 0.13 12.28
CA GLN A 254 15.18 0.15 11.04
C GLN A 254 16.12 -1.06 10.97
N LEU A 255 16.23 -1.64 9.78
CA LEU A 255 17.27 -2.59 9.42
C LEU A 255 18.02 -2.05 8.20
N ALA A 256 19.35 -2.00 8.27
CA ALA A 256 20.19 -1.61 7.15
C ALA A 256 21.27 -2.66 6.91
N LEU A 257 21.38 -3.15 5.67
CA LEU A 257 22.35 -4.14 5.23
C LEU A 257 23.26 -3.53 4.16
N ARG A 258 24.57 -3.70 4.29
CA ARG A 258 25.55 -3.33 3.27
C ARG A 258 26.30 -4.56 2.79
N LEU A 259 26.40 -4.70 1.49
CA LEU A 259 27.08 -5.81 0.82
C LEU A 259 28.03 -5.22 -0.23
N PRO A 260 29.26 -4.82 0.14
CA PRO A 260 30.19 -4.15 -0.78
C PRO A 260 30.54 -4.96 -2.02
N GLN A 261 30.42 -6.29 -1.96
CA GLN A 261 30.67 -7.18 -3.09
C GLN A 261 29.53 -7.20 -4.13
N VAL A 262 28.32 -6.79 -3.74
CA VAL A 262 27.14 -6.78 -4.62
C VAL A 262 27.16 -5.48 -5.41
N VAL A 263 27.31 -5.59 -6.72
CA VAL A 263 27.32 -4.45 -7.65
C VAL A 263 25.91 -4.11 -8.13
N ALA A 264 25.72 -2.85 -8.55
CA ALA A 264 24.51 -2.43 -9.22
C ALA A 264 24.29 -3.23 -10.51
N ALA A 265 23.04 -3.52 -10.84
CA ALA A 265 22.70 -4.11 -12.12
C ALA A 265 23.16 -3.20 -13.27
N PRO A 266 23.74 -3.75 -14.35
CA PRO A 266 24.44 -2.93 -15.34
C PRO A 266 23.49 -2.15 -16.23
N ALA A 267 22.37 -2.74 -16.64
CA ALA A 267 21.40 -2.11 -17.53
C ALA A 267 20.51 -1.12 -16.77
N VAL A 268 20.42 0.11 -17.26
CA VAL A 268 19.55 1.13 -16.67
C VAL A 268 18.84 1.90 -17.78
N TYR A 269 17.54 2.03 -17.62
CA TYR A 269 16.69 2.99 -18.34
C TYR A 269 16.66 4.26 -17.50
N ASP A 270 17.02 5.38 -18.10
CA ASP A 270 16.98 6.68 -17.45
C ASP A 270 16.77 7.76 -18.49
N ASP A 271 16.01 8.78 -18.15
CA ASP A 271 15.83 9.95 -19.01
C ASP A 271 16.61 11.13 -18.47
N GLY A 272 16.80 12.14 -19.32
CA GLY A 272 17.74 13.21 -19.05
C GLY A 272 17.44 14.47 -19.82
N ARG A 273 18.28 15.48 -19.55
CA ARG A 273 18.36 16.72 -20.32
C ARG A 273 19.82 17.03 -20.64
N ALA A 274 20.03 17.85 -21.67
CA ALA A 274 21.34 18.37 -22.01
C ALA A 274 21.30 19.85 -22.35
N TYR A 275 22.44 20.52 -22.16
CA TYR A 275 22.62 21.93 -22.48
C TYR A 275 23.97 22.20 -23.16
N GLY A 276 23.93 23.13 -24.12
CA GLY A 276 25.10 23.76 -24.73
C GLY A 276 25.52 25.02 -23.98
N GLN A 277 25.74 26.13 -24.69
CA GLN A 277 26.06 27.43 -24.07
C GLN A 277 24.95 27.87 -23.11
N GLY A 278 25.19 27.73 -21.82
CA GLY A 278 24.17 27.83 -20.77
C GLY A 278 24.54 26.98 -19.55
N GLY A 279 23.54 26.32 -18.97
CA GLY A 279 23.71 25.57 -17.71
C GLY A 279 22.40 25.16 -17.08
N SER A 280 22.50 24.41 -15.99
CA SER A 280 21.37 23.99 -15.17
C SER A 280 21.54 24.39 -13.70
N SER A 281 20.44 24.43 -12.95
CA SER A 281 20.48 24.68 -11.51
C SER A 281 19.31 24.03 -10.79
N PHE A 282 19.53 23.55 -9.57
CA PHE A 282 18.53 22.95 -8.70
C PHE A 282 18.89 23.12 -7.22
N THR A 283 17.97 22.80 -6.32
CA THR A 283 18.18 22.80 -4.87
C THR A 283 18.22 21.38 -4.35
N ALA A 284 19.24 21.03 -3.59
CA ALA A 284 19.36 19.73 -2.92
C ALA A 284 19.33 19.87 -1.40
N THR A 285 18.75 18.88 -0.74
CA THR A 285 18.71 18.71 0.71
C THR A 285 19.98 18.04 1.20
N ILE A 286 20.52 18.56 2.30
CA ILE A 286 21.71 18.02 2.97
C ILE A 286 21.50 17.99 4.48
N SER A 287 22.33 17.19 5.17
CA SER A 287 22.29 17.17 6.63
C SER A 287 22.90 18.45 7.19
N PRO A 288 22.26 19.14 8.16
CA PRO A 288 22.89 20.27 8.85
C PRO A 288 24.16 19.86 9.63
N ALA A 289 24.29 18.58 9.97
CA ALA A 289 25.47 18.00 10.61
C ALA A 289 26.56 17.55 9.62
N ASN A 290 26.45 17.93 8.34
CA ASN A 290 27.41 17.53 7.32
C ASN A 290 28.83 18.07 7.60
N GLN A 291 29.81 17.24 7.29
CA GLN A 291 31.25 17.53 7.32
C GLN A 291 31.79 17.72 5.89
N GLY A 292 30.91 18.10 4.97
CA GLY A 292 31.11 18.06 3.52
C GLY A 292 29.99 17.28 2.82
N VAL A 293 29.85 17.53 1.53
CA VAL A 293 28.80 16.94 0.68
C VAL A 293 29.45 16.31 -0.53
N ARG A 294 28.94 15.18 -0.98
CA ARG A 294 29.33 14.53 -2.23
C ARG A 294 28.17 14.66 -3.21
N ILE A 295 28.44 15.21 -4.37
CA ILE A 295 27.50 15.35 -5.48
C ILE A 295 27.95 14.36 -6.55
N THR A 296 27.10 13.41 -6.89
CA THR A 296 27.35 12.46 -7.97
C THR A 296 26.33 12.71 -9.07
N ARG A 297 26.78 12.82 -10.32
CA ARG A 297 25.89 12.88 -11.48
C ARG A 297 26.04 11.64 -12.33
N ARG A 298 24.93 11.16 -12.89
CA ARG A 298 24.91 10.22 -14.01
C ARG A 298 24.85 10.99 -15.33
N TYR A 299 25.64 10.56 -16.30
CA TYR A 299 25.65 11.15 -17.64
C TYR A 299 25.91 10.08 -18.72
N ASP A 300 25.50 10.38 -19.96
CA ASP A 300 25.79 9.59 -21.15
C ASP A 300 27.24 9.83 -21.60
N GLY A 301 28.07 8.80 -21.44
CA GLY A 301 29.48 8.79 -21.81
C GLY A 301 29.73 8.78 -23.32
N GLY A 302 28.71 8.59 -24.16
CA GLY A 302 28.80 8.63 -25.62
C GLY A 302 29.20 9.99 -26.17
N ILE A 303 28.94 11.06 -25.42
CA ILE A 303 29.41 12.40 -25.75
C ILE A 303 30.75 12.66 -25.06
N GLY A 304 31.78 12.93 -25.87
CA GLY A 304 33.15 13.14 -25.38
C GLY A 304 33.41 14.55 -24.84
N ASN A 305 34.43 14.66 -23.98
CA ASN A 305 35.01 15.89 -23.47
C ASN A 305 34.00 16.85 -22.81
N GLN A 306 32.95 16.29 -22.19
CA GLN A 306 31.93 17.06 -21.47
C GLN A 306 32.53 17.73 -20.25
N ARG A 307 32.53 19.07 -20.24
CA ARG A 307 33.03 19.90 -19.15
C ARG A 307 32.00 20.93 -18.75
N ALA A 308 31.72 21.00 -17.45
CA ALA A 308 30.88 22.03 -16.87
C ALA A 308 31.36 22.41 -15.47
N SER A 309 31.43 23.71 -15.21
CA SER A 309 31.75 24.27 -13.90
C SER A 309 30.60 24.02 -12.92
N VAL A 310 30.93 23.62 -11.69
CA VAL A 310 29.94 23.36 -10.63
C VAL A 310 30.12 24.38 -9.52
N SER A 311 29.04 25.10 -9.22
CA SER A 311 28.97 26.00 -8.08
C SER A 311 27.92 25.52 -7.08
N VAL A 312 28.22 25.73 -5.79
CA VAL A 312 27.32 25.43 -4.68
C VAL A 312 27.10 26.71 -3.89
N ASN A 313 25.86 27.18 -3.84
CA ASN A 313 25.46 28.49 -3.31
C ASN A 313 26.28 29.64 -3.90
N GLY A 314 26.54 29.60 -5.22
CA GLY A 314 27.31 30.61 -5.95
C GLY A 314 28.83 30.56 -5.72
N GLN A 315 29.33 29.65 -4.89
CA GLN A 315 30.77 29.43 -4.72
C GLN A 315 31.24 28.27 -5.60
N GLN A 316 32.37 28.45 -6.29
CA GLN A 316 32.98 27.38 -7.09
C GLN A 316 33.27 26.15 -6.22
N ALA A 317 32.73 25.00 -6.60
CA ALA A 317 32.86 23.74 -5.85
C ALA A 317 33.67 22.68 -6.61
N GLY A 318 33.67 22.71 -7.93
CA GLY A 318 34.45 21.79 -8.77
C GLY A 318 34.13 21.94 -10.25
N GLU A 319 34.56 20.99 -11.06
CA GLU A 319 34.24 20.94 -12.49
C GLU A 319 33.99 19.48 -12.88
N TRP A 320 32.90 19.23 -13.60
CA TRP A 320 32.70 17.97 -14.30
C TRP A 320 33.72 17.88 -15.44
N SER A 321 34.43 16.76 -15.57
CA SER A 321 35.46 16.59 -16.59
C SER A 321 35.41 15.19 -17.20
N GLY A 322 34.58 15.04 -18.23
CA GLY A 322 34.45 13.81 -19.01
C GLY A 322 35.64 13.62 -19.96
N GLY A 323 36.07 12.38 -20.13
CA GLY A 323 37.14 12.00 -21.08
C GLY A 323 36.65 11.86 -22.52
N ALA A 324 37.39 11.10 -23.33
CA ALA A 324 36.96 10.76 -24.69
C ALA A 324 35.59 10.03 -24.67
N ALA A 325 34.85 10.16 -25.77
CA ALA A 325 33.57 9.48 -25.95
C ALA A 325 33.72 7.96 -25.78
N VAL A 326 32.79 7.35 -25.04
CA VAL A 326 32.65 5.91 -24.92
C VAL A 326 31.98 5.39 -26.20
N PRO A 327 32.62 4.48 -26.98
CA PRO A 327 32.01 3.94 -28.19
C PRO A 327 30.67 3.27 -27.89
N ASN A 328 29.65 3.60 -28.69
CA ASN A 328 28.25 3.15 -28.53
C ASN A 328 27.53 3.66 -27.27
N GLY A 329 28.06 4.68 -26.59
CA GLY A 329 27.47 5.22 -25.36
C GLY A 329 27.78 4.36 -24.13
N GLY A 330 27.19 4.73 -23.00
CA GLY A 330 27.40 4.05 -21.73
C GLY A 330 27.10 4.95 -20.54
N TRP A 331 26.58 4.36 -19.47
CA TRP A 331 26.40 5.11 -18.23
C TRP A 331 27.74 5.35 -17.55
N VAL A 332 27.95 6.59 -17.13
CA VAL A 332 29.13 6.98 -16.35
C VAL A 332 28.66 7.88 -15.22
N ASP A 333 29.24 7.66 -14.03
CA ASP A 333 29.04 8.52 -12.87
C ASP A 333 30.27 9.40 -12.63
N GLN A 334 30.03 10.66 -12.27
CA GLN A 334 31.06 11.62 -11.88
C GLN A 334 30.75 12.19 -10.52
N THR A 335 31.76 12.24 -9.65
CA THR A 335 31.63 12.69 -8.27
C THR A 335 32.47 13.93 -7.99
N ILE A 336 31.88 14.92 -7.32
CA ILE A 336 32.58 16.06 -6.73
C ILE A 336 32.34 16.05 -5.21
N GLU A 337 33.43 16.15 -4.43
CA GLU A 337 33.36 16.36 -2.99
C GLU A 337 33.47 17.86 -2.68
N VAL A 338 32.42 18.40 -2.06
CA VAL A 338 32.27 19.79 -1.67
C VAL A 338 32.67 19.92 -0.19
N PRO A 339 33.64 20.80 0.15
CA PRO A 339 34.14 20.93 1.51
C PRO A 339 33.10 21.57 2.43
N ALA A 340 33.18 21.22 3.73
CA ALA A 340 32.34 21.76 4.79
C ALA A 340 32.34 23.30 4.84
N SER A 341 33.41 23.98 4.39
CA SER A 341 33.46 25.44 4.33
C SER A 341 32.36 26.07 3.46
N ILE A 342 31.76 25.30 2.54
CA ILE A 342 30.66 25.75 1.66
C ILE A 342 29.29 25.31 2.21
N THR A 343 29.24 24.17 2.93
CA THR A 343 27.99 23.45 3.24
C THR A 343 27.65 23.31 4.73
N ALA A 344 28.60 23.58 5.65
CA ALA A 344 28.40 23.36 7.08
C ALA A 344 27.22 24.16 7.65
N GLY A 345 26.42 23.51 8.51
CA GLY A 345 25.27 24.10 9.18
C GLY A 345 24.04 24.35 8.29
N LYS A 346 24.12 24.05 6.99
CA LYS A 346 23.00 24.20 6.04
C LYS A 346 22.20 22.91 5.94
N SER A 347 20.88 23.04 5.77
CA SER A 347 19.96 21.93 5.49
C SER A 347 19.64 21.77 4.00
N SER A 348 20.02 22.75 3.17
CA SER A 348 19.89 22.70 1.72
C SER A 348 20.97 23.52 1.04
N VAL A 349 21.22 23.23 -0.23
CA VAL A 349 22.20 23.91 -1.07
C VAL A 349 21.63 24.12 -2.48
N GLN A 350 21.93 25.26 -3.09
CA GLN A 350 21.69 25.47 -4.50
C GLN A 350 22.90 24.98 -5.29
N ILE A 351 22.69 24.05 -6.22
CA ILE A 351 23.71 23.53 -7.12
C ILE A 351 23.47 24.15 -8.50
N ALA A 352 24.51 24.66 -9.15
CA ALA A 352 24.42 25.16 -10.51
C ALA A 352 25.60 24.67 -11.35
N ASN A 353 25.28 24.14 -12.52
CA ASN A 353 26.21 23.71 -13.54
C ASN A 353 26.28 24.77 -14.65
N THR A 354 27.47 25.09 -15.14
CA THR A 354 27.67 26.04 -16.24
C THR A 354 28.56 25.41 -17.30
N PHE A 355 28.11 25.42 -18.56
CA PHE A 355 28.84 24.83 -19.68
C PHE A 355 30.25 25.42 -19.80
N VAL A 356 31.24 24.56 -20.03
CA VAL A 356 32.63 24.94 -20.33
C VAL A 356 32.99 24.51 -21.75
N SER A 357 32.87 23.21 -22.05
CA SER A 357 33.09 22.65 -23.38
C SER A 357 32.47 21.27 -23.51
N SER A 358 32.16 20.82 -24.72
CA SER A 358 31.80 19.43 -25.01
C SER A 358 32.07 19.15 -26.49
N ALA A 359 32.16 17.87 -26.87
CA ALA A 359 32.08 17.49 -28.29
C ALA A 359 30.69 17.79 -28.89
N GLU A 360 29.64 17.81 -28.07
CA GLU A 360 28.27 18.13 -28.48
C GLU A 360 27.58 19.01 -27.43
N ASP A 361 27.13 18.42 -26.31
CA ASP A 361 26.53 19.13 -25.18
C ASP A 361 26.95 18.51 -23.83
N VAL A 362 26.51 19.10 -22.72
CA VAL A 362 26.65 18.48 -21.40
C VAL A 362 25.30 17.95 -20.98
N ASN A 363 25.22 16.64 -20.75
CA ASN A 363 23.99 15.97 -20.35
C ASN A 363 23.99 15.56 -18.87
N GLU A 364 22.78 15.40 -18.34
CA GLU A 364 22.49 15.07 -16.95
C GLU A 364 21.18 14.28 -16.86
N PHE A 365 21.19 13.21 -16.07
CA PHE A 365 20.08 12.25 -15.94
C PHE A 365 19.65 12.10 -14.49
N ARG A 366 20.61 11.95 -13.57
CA ARG A 366 20.36 11.82 -12.14
C ARG A 366 21.44 12.51 -11.32
N TYR A 367 21.05 13.07 -10.19
CA TYR A 367 21.95 13.53 -9.14
C TYR A 367 21.73 12.77 -7.83
N GLU A 368 22.79 12.21 -7.27
CA GLU A 368 22.81 11.57 -5.95
C GLU A 368 23.59 12.45 -4.98
N ILE A 369 22.95 12.86 -3.89
CA ILE A 369 23.49 13.82 -2.92
C ILE A 369 23.73 13.13 -1.60
N HIS A 370 25.00 13.11 -1.16
CA HIS A 370 25.38 12.49 0.10
C HIS A 370 25.98 13.53 1.05
N SER A 371 25.54 13.52 2.31
CA SER A 371 26.17 14.29 3.38
C SER A 371 27.12 13.39 4.16
N LYS A 372 28.33 13.90 4.46
CA LYS A 372 29.24 13.20 5.37
C LYS A 372 28.84 13.48 6.81
N VAL A 373 28.28 12.48 7.51
CA VAL A 373 27.83 12.61 8.90
C VAL A 373 28.56 11.58 9.75
N GLY A 374 29.28 12.03 10.78
CA GLY A 374 30.05 11.13 11.63
C GLY A 374 31.08 10.29 10.84
N ASN A 375 31.74 10.91 9.85
CA ASN A 375 32.64 10.25 8.89
C ASN A 375 32.02 9.21 7.95
N GLN A 376 30.70 9.03 7.93
CA GLN A 376 30.00 8.15 7.00
C GLN A 376 29.28 8.95 5.93
N TRP A 377 29.31 8.48 4.68
CA TRP A 377 28.48 9.03 3.62
C TRP A 377 27.06 8.50 3.77
N VAL A 378 26.10 9.43 3.90
CA VAL A 378 24.68 9.12 4.01
C VAL A 378 23.97 9.84 2.88
N ARG A 379 23.22 9.10 2.07
CA ARG A 379 22.37 9.71 1.04
C ARG A 379 21.36 10.63 1.70
N THR A 380 21.36 11.90 1.31
CA THR A 380 20.46 12.93 1.86
C THR A 380 19.45 13.43 0.84
N ASP A 381 19.74 13.32 -0.44
CA ASP A 381 18.80 13.61 -1.53
C ASP A 381 19.13 12.81 -2.79
N ILE A 382 18.13 12.72 -3.66
CA ILE A 382 18.22 12.22 -5.03
C ILE A 382 17.34 13.14 -5.88
N MET A 383 17.77 13.43 -7.10
CA MET A 383 16.95 14.14 -8.08
C MET A 383 17.09 13.42 -9.42
N ASP A 384 15.96 12.96 -9.95
CA ASP A 384 15.85 12.50 -11.33
C ASP A 384 15.57 13.71 -12.24
N VAL A 385 16.20 13.74 -13.41
CA VAL A 385 16.13 14.86 -14.36
C VAL A 385 15.62 14.34 -15.68
N GLY A 386 14.62 15.00 -16.26
CA GLY A 386 14.13 14.63 -17.58
C GLY A 386 12.62 14.74 -17.75
N PRO A 387 12.12 14.54 -18.98
CA PRO A 387 10.69 14.59 -19.28
C PRO A 387 9.84 13.63 -18.44
N ASN A 388 10.39 12.51 -17.95
CA ASN A 388 9.71 11.50 -17.14
C ASN A 388 9.69 11.82 -15.65
N HIS A 389 10.36 12.89 -15.22
CA HIS A 389 10.43 13.31 -13.83
C HIS A 389 10.05 14.79 -13.63
N PRO A 390 8.98 15.31 -14.27
CA PRO A 390 8.66 16.74 -14.23
C PRO A 390 8.31 17.20 -12.81
N SER A 391 7.66 16.33 -12.03
CA SER A 391 7.31 16.58 -10.64
C SER A 391 8.54 16.66 -9.74
N ASP A 392 9.54 15.78 -9.95
CA ASP A 392 10.79 15.78 -9.19
C ASP A 392 11.64 17.01 -9.51
N GLU A 393 11.74 17.36 -10.80
CA GLU A 393 12.35 18.61 -11.26
C GLU A 393 11.70 19.84 -10.62
N ALA A 394 10.36 19.87 -10.56
CA ALA A 394 9.63 20.97 -9.94
C ALA A 394 9.89 21.09 -8.43
N VAL A 395 9.98 19.97 -7.71
CA VAL A 395 10.28 19.94 -6.26
C VAL A 395 11.68 20.47 -5.97
N HIS A 396 12.64 20.13 -6.81
CA HIS A 396 14.03 20.61 -6.68
C HIS A 396 14.22 22.01 -7.29
N GLY A 397 13.20 22.56 -7.94
CA GLY A 397 13.28 23.85 -8.62
C GLY A 397 14.29 23.85 -9.76
N TYR A 398 14.41 22.71 -10.45
CA TYR A 398 15.31 22.52 -11.57
C TYR A 398 15.04 23.54 -12.68
N ARG A 399 16.11 24.12 -13.22
CA ARG A 399 16.08 25.06 -14.34
C ARG A 399 17.21 24.71 -15.29
N ILE A 400 16.94 24.87 -16.58
CA ILE A 400 17.93 24.68 -17.65
C ILE A 400 17.91 25.89 -18.58
N THR A 401 19.09 26.26 -19.08
CA THR A 401 19.32 27.30 -20.08
C THR A 401 20.25 26.76 -21.16
N GLY A 402 20.00 27.16 -22.41
CA GLY A 402 20.76 26.59 -23.54
C GLY A 402 20.47 25.11 -23.76
N ALA A 403 19.26 24.64 -23.45
CA ALA A 403 18.85 23.25 -23.62
C ALA A 403 19.00 22.79 -25.07
N THR A 404 19.61 21.62 -25.26
CA THR A 404 19.90 21.02 -26.59
C THR A 404 19.17 19.71 -26.79
N TRP A 405 18.93 18.96 -25.71
CA TRP A 405 18.31 17.64 -25.77
C TRP A 405 17.52 17.31 -24.50
N ALA A 406 16.53 16.45 -24.64
CA ALA A 406 15.86 15.75 -23.56
C ALA A 406 15.30 14.43 -24.09
N GLY A 407 15.27 13.37 -23.28
CA GLY A 407 14.72 12.07 -23.67
C GLY A 407 15.25 10.92 -22.83
N LEU A 408 14.79 9.72 -23.15
CA LEU A 408 15.18 8.44 -22.56
C LEU A 408 16.49 7.94 -23.18
N ARG A 409 17.28 7.27 -22.36
CA ARG A 409 18.41 6.45 -22.77
C ARG A 409 18.34 5.12 -22.06
N GLN A 410 18.76 4.09 -22.80
CA GLN A 410 19.00 2.77 -22.25
C GLN A 410 20.46 2.43 -22.50
N PHE A 411 21.25 2.50 -21.44
CA PHE A 411 22.66 2.13 -21.49
C PHE A 411 23.01 1.15 -20.39
N ARG A 412 24.27 0.72 -20.42
CA ARG A 412 24.83 -0.20 -19.45
C ARG A 412 26.07 0.40 -18.81
N TYR A 413 26.28 0.13 -17.53
CA TYR A 413 27.59 0.32 -16.89
C TYR A 413 28.56 -0.78 -17.32
N ALA A 414 29.85 -0.45 -17.34
CA ALA A 414 30.92 -1.40 -17.61
C ALA A 414 31.18 -2.30 -16.39
N THR A 415 30.26 -3.23 -16.14
CA THR A 415 30.34 -4.23 -15.06
C THR A 415 30.63 -5.60 -15.66
N SER A 416 31.52 -6.38 -15.06
CA SER A 416 31.84 -7.72 -15.57
C SER A 416 30.67 -8.69 -15.37
N ALA A 417 30.38 -9.52 -16.37
CA ALA A 417 29.28 -10.47 -16.32
C ALA A 417 29.39 -11.46 -15.13
N ASP A 418 30.60 -11.92 -14.82
CA ASP A 418 30.85 -12.81 -13.69
C ASP A 418 30.55 -12.13 -12.34
N GLN A 419 30.87 -10.83 -12.22
CA GLN A 419 30.59 -10.06 -11.02
C GLN A 419 29.09 -9.75 -10.86
N THR A 420 28.40 -9.48 -11.97
CA THR A 420 26.93 -9.34 -11.98
C THR A 420 26.27 -10.65 -11.56
N ALA A 421 26.60 -11.78 -12.21
CA ALA A 421 26.05 -13.08 -11.87
C ALA A 421 26.32 -13.50 -10.41
N ALA A 422 27.53 -13.21 -9.89
CA ALA A 422 27.84 -13.46 -8.49
C ALA A 422 27.03 -12.56 -7.53
N SER A 423 26.75 -11.32 -7.93
CA SER A 423 25.92 -10.38 -7.16
C SER A 423 24.46 -10.85 -7.11
N ASP A 424 23.91 -11.25 -8.25
CA ASP A 424 22.53 -11.73 -8.34
C ASP A 424 22.35 -13.03 -7.56
N ALA A 425 23.31 -13.96 -7.64
CA ALA A 425 23.32 -15.18 -6.84
C ALA A 425 23.33 -14.90 -5.33
N VAL A 426 24.06 -13.87 -4.88
CA VAL A 426 24.04 -13.44 -3.48
C VAL A 426 22.69 -12.83 -3.11
N LEU A 427 22.07 -12.03 -3.96
CA LEU A 427 20.78 -11.40 -3.66
C LEU A 427 19.60 -12.37 -3.64
N ASP A 428 19.64 -13.40 -4.50
CA ASP A 428 18.65 -14.48 -4.56
C ASP A 428 18.86 -15.50 -3.41
N GLY A 429 20.11 -15.79 -3.05
CA GLY A 429 20.43 -16.82 -2.05
C GLY A 429 20.73 -16.33 -0.64
N LEU A 430 21.07 -15.05 -0.40
CA LEU A 430 21.19 -14.54 0.96
C LEU A 430 19.78 -14.24 1.49
N ARG A 431 19.34 -14.96 2.51
CA ARG A 431 18.00 -14.81 3.08
C ARG A 431 18.02 -14.01 4.38
N LEU A 432 17.10 -13.05 4.49
CA LEU A 432 16.75 -12.39 5.73
C LEU A 432 15.68 -13.23 6.44
N ARG A 433 16.02 -13.72 7.63
CA ARG A 433 15.09 -14.44 8.51
C ARG A 433 14.93 -13.68 9.81
N ILE A 434 13.69 -13.39 10.22
CA ILE A 434 13.43 -12.77 11.52
C ILE A 434 12.49 -13.64 12.33
N ARG A 435 12.91 -13.93 13.57
CA ARG A 435 12.07 -14.59 14.57
C ARG A 435 11.60 -13.57 15.59
N PHE A 436 10.30 -13.47 15.81
CA PHE A 436 9.71 -12.72 16.93
C PHE A 436 9.17 -13.72 17.95
N ASP A 437 9.61 -13.59 19.19
CA ASP A 437 9.11 -14.39 20.33
C ASP A 437 9.08 -15.91 20.09
N GLY A 438 10.09 -16.39 19.34
CA GLY A 438 10.29 -17.81 19.03
C GLY A 438 9.69 -18.27 17.69
N GLN A 439 8.92 -17.43 16.99
CA GLN A 439 8.28 -17.75 15.72
C GLN A 439 8.98 -17.05 14.55
N THR A 440 9.34 -17.79 13.50
CA THR A 440 9.84 -17.20 12.25
C THR A 440 8.66 -16.66 11.45
N THR A 441 8.59 -15.35 11.26
CA THR A 441 7.52 -14.68 10.48
C THR A 441 8.04 -13.97 9.24
N VAL A 442 9.36 -13.79 9.16
CA VAL A 442 10.04 -13.21 8.00
C VAL A 442 11.02 -14.26 7.49
N ASP A 443 10.87 -14.65 6.23
CA ASP A 443 11.86 -15.45 5.50
C ASP A 443 11.80 -15.12 4.01
N ALA A 444 12.70 -14.27 3.53
CA ALA A 444 12.75 -13.84 2.14
C ALA A 444 14.20 -13.64 1.66
N PRO A 445 14.49 -13.81 0.36
CA PRO A 445 15.73 -13.34 -0.24
C PRO A 445 15.95 -11.85 0.02
N VAL A 446 17.20 -11.46 0.26
CA VAL A 446 17.56 -10.06 0.52
C VAL A 446 17.15 -9.18 -0.65
N GLY A 447 17.42 -9.56 -1.90
CA GLY A 447 17.02 -8.75 -3.05
C GLY A 447 15.53 -8.41 -3.04
N GLU A 448 14.68 -9.44 -2.99
CA GLU A 448 13.23 -9.28 -3.09
C GLU A 448 12.61 -8.59 -1.85
N PHE A 449 13.09 -8.87 -0.63
CA PHE A 449 12.61 -8.20 0.59
C PHE A 449 12.81 -6.67 0.56
N PHE A 450 13.86 -6.19 -0.10
CA PHE A 450 14.14 -4.77 -0.25
C PHE A 450 13.64 -4.20 -1.58
N GLY A 451 12.86 -4.95 -2.36
CA GLY A 451 12.16 -4.44 -3.53
C GLY A 451 12.76 -4.80 -4.89
N SER A 452 13.81 -5.63 -4.99
CA SER A 452 14.37 -6.04 -6.29
C SER A 452 14.90 -7.47 -6.28
N GLY A 453 14.09 -8.42 -6.78
CA GLY A 453 14.46 -9.84 -6.87
C GLY A 453 15.14 -10.24 -8.19
N LEU A 454 15.46 -9.29 -9.06
CA LEU A 454 16.16 -9.52 -10.33
C LEU A 454 17.66 -9.16 -10.26
N GLY A 455 18.01 -8.15 -9.47
CA GLY A 455 19.40 -7.74 -9.24
C GLY A 455 19.47 -6.54 -8.30
N LYS A 456 20.62 -5.87 -8.20
CA LYS A 456 20.72 -4.64 -7.39
C LYS A 456 20.26 -3.42 -8.22
N TYR A 457 18.96 -3.23 -8.33
CA TYR A 457 18.33 -2.04 -8.91
C TYR A 457 17.92 -1.03 -7.83
N ALA A 458 17.72 0.23 -8.22
CA ALA A 458 17.31 1.29 -7.31
C ALA A 458 15.83 1.14 -6.93
N SER A 459 15.55 0.45 -5.83
CA SER A 459 14.22 0.44 -5.21
C SER A 459 14.06 1.66 -4.30
N ARG A 460 13.03 2.48 -4.55
CA ARG A 460 12.70 3.68 -3.76
C ARG A 460 11.25 3.63 -3.30
N THR A 461 10.99 3.02 -2.14
CA THR A 461 9.64 2.95 -1.58
C THR A 461 9.56 3.76 -0.29
N LEU A 462 8.35 3.95 0.24
CA LEU A 462 8.18 4.60 1.54
C LEU A 462 8.79 3.79 2.69
N MET A 463 8.76 2.44 2.61
CA MET A 463 9.08 1.57 3.74
C MET A 463 10.37 0.77 3.58
N HIS A 464 10.99 0.78 2.40
CA HIS A 464 12.30 0.19 2.15
C HIS A 464 12.98 0.80 0.92
N SER A 465 14.28 0.55 0.78
CA SER A 465 15.05 1.02 -0.36
C SER A 465 16.31 0.20 -0.63
N ILE A 466 16.80 0.33 -1.86
CA ILE A 466 18.12 -0.14 -2.29
C ILE A 466 18.88 1.06 -2.85
N ASP A 467 20.00 1.39 -2.22
CA ASP A 467 20.95 2.38 -2.73
C ASP A 467 21.98 1.69 -3.63
N THR A 468 21.99 2.07 -4.91
CA THR A 468 22.85 1.50 -5.95
C THR A 468 24.23 2.13 -6.02
N THR A 469 24.51 3.18 -5.25
CA THR A 469 25.85 3.78 -5.18
C THR A 469 26.85 2.85 -4.49
N ASP A 470 28.14 3.17 -4.60
CA ASP A 470 29.22 2.41 -3.98
C ASP A 470 28.99 2.22 -2.47
N ASN A 471 28.92 0.95 -2.04
CA ASN A 471 28.60 0.57 -0.65
C ASN A 471 27.24 1.10 -0.13
N GLY A 472 26.32 1.40 -1.04
CA GLY A 472 24.94 1.76 -0.75
C GLY A 472 24.21 0.67 0.04
N ALA A 473 23.34 1.09 0.96
CA ALA A 473 22.62 0.20 1.86
C ALA A 473 21.28 -0.28 1.28
N PHE A 474 20.92 -1.50 1.63
CA PHE A 474 19.56 -2.02 1.61
C PHE A 474 18.91 -1.63 2.93
N THR A 475 17.87 -0.80 2.92
CA THR A 475 17.28 -0.23 4.15
C THR A 475 15.80 -0.56 4.24
N SER A 476 15.34 -0.93 5.43
CA SER A 476 13.94 -1.20 5.74
C SER A 476 13.54 -0.40 6.97
N TRP A 477 12.37 0.23 6.89
CA TRP A 477 11.78 1.08 7.92
C TRP A 477 10.45 0.52 8.44
N TRP A 478 10.11 -0.72 8.11
CA TRP A 478 8.94 -1.38 8.68
C TRP A 478 9.05 -1.47 10.22
N PRO A 479 8.04 -1.01 10.99
CA PRO A 479 8.05 -1.20 12.44
C PRO A 479 7.75 -2.67 12.78
N MET A 480 8.71 -3.38 13.39
CA MET A 480 8.56 -4.82 13.66
C MET A 480 8.49 -5.09 15.17
N PRO A 481 7.28 -5.20 15.76
CA PRO A 481 7.09 -5.35 17.20
C PRO A 481 7.44 -6.76 17.71
N TYR A 482 7.93 -6.84 18.95
CA TYR A 482 8.16 -8.09 19.68
C TYR A 482 7.99 -7.91 21.19
N ALA A 483 7.43 -8.92 21.85
CA ALA A 483 7.05 -8.86 23.26
C ALA A 483 8.20 -9.16 24.22
N ARG A 484 9.15 -10.03 23.85
CA ARG A 484 10.24 -10.49 24.72
C ARG A 484 11.58 -10.49 24.00
N ASN A 485 11.63 -11.07 22.81
CA ASN A 485 12.87 -11.20 22.05
C ASN A 485 12.62 -11.25 20.55
N ALA A 486 13.60 -10.78 19.79
CA ALA A 486 13.66 -10.96 18.35
C ALA A 486 15.04 -11.46 17.94
N VAL A 487 15.14 -12.18 16.83
CA VAL A 487 16.41 -12.62 16.25
C VAL A 487 16.41 -12.28 14.77
N VAL A 488 17.25 -11.32 14.38
CA VAL A 488 17.53 -11.04 12.97
C VAL A 488 18.65 -11.98 12.52
N GLN A 489 18.38 -12.82 11.53
CA GLN A 489 19.31 -13.82 11.01
C GLN A 489 19.54 -13.59 9.52
N LEU A 490 20.81 -13.65 9.10
CA LEU A 490 21.18 -13.76 7.69
C LEU A 490 21.64 -15.19 7.43
N VAL A 491 21.08 -15.84 6.41
CA VAL A 491 21.41 -17.21 6.02
C VAL A 491 21.85 -17.20 4.57
N ASN A 492 23.10 -17.62 4.30
CA ASN A 492 23.58 -17.73 2.94
C ASN A 492 23.19 -19.09 2.37
N THR A 493 22.18 -19.14 1.50
CA THR A 493 21.79 -20.34 0.74
C THR A 493 22.30 -20.31 -0.70
N SER A 494 23.09 -19.29 -1.08
CA SER A 494 23.81 -19.27 -2.35
C SER A 494 25.11 -20.08 -2.28
N ASP A 495 25.67 -20.40 -3.45
CA ASP A 495 27.00 -20.99 -3.57
C ASP A 495 28.13 -19.94 -3.55
N VAL A 496 27.79 -18.65 -3.41
CA VAL A 496 28.74 -17.54 -3.37
C VAL A 496 28.96 -17.09 -1.92
N PRO A 497 30.21 -17.01 -1.42
CA PRO A 497 30.46 -16.50 -0.08
C PRO A 497 30.12 -14.99 0.03
N VAL A 498 29.53 -14.59 1.15
CA VAL A 498 29.36 -13.18 1.54
C VAL A 498 30.59 -12.73 2.33
N ASN A 499 31.19 -11.61 1.95
CA ASN A 499 32.44 -11.08 2.47
C ASN A 499 32.32 -9.57 2.73
N GLY A 500 32.83 -9.12 3.87
CA GLY A 500 32.99 -7.69 4.17
C GLY A 500 31.68 -6.89 4.25
N GLY A 501 30.53 -7.55 4.43
CA GLY A 501 29.25 -6.87 4.61
C GLY A 501 29.07 -6.33 6.04
N SER A 502 28.00 -5.59 6.26
CA SER A 502 27.56 -5.19 7.61
C SER A 502 26.05 -5.12 7.71
N VAL A 503 25.52 -5.42 8.90
CA VAL A 503 24.10 -5.24 9.24
C VAL A 503 23.98 -4.34 10.46
N SER A 504 23.09 -3.35 10.37
CA SER A 504 22.74 -2.44 11.45
C SER A 504 21.26 -2.63 11.78
N VAL A 505 20.95 -2.89 13.05
CA VAL A 505 19.57 -3.07 13.53
C VAL A 505 19.28 -2.01 14.59
N THR A 506 18.36 -1.11 14.29
CA THR A 506 17.89 -0.09 15.21
C THR A 506 16.61 -0.55 15.89
N THR A 507 16.60 -0.50 17.23
CA THR A 507 15.45 -0.90 18.05
C THR A 507 15.06 0.18 19.04
N ALA A 508 13.76 0.31 19.30
CA ALA A 508 13.25 1.08 20.43
C ALA A 508 12.54 0.17 21.41
N ARG A 509 12.87 0.32 22.69
CA ARG A 509 12.20 -0.44 23.77
C ARG A 509 10.89 0.23 24.12
N ASP A 510 9.83 -0.56 24.21
CA ASP A 510 8.53 -0.12 24.64
C ASP A 510 7.76 -1.28 25.28
N GLY A 511 7.45 -1.17 26.57
CA GLY A 511 6.67 -2.17 27.29
C GLY A 511 5.20 -2.24 26.85
N SER A 512 4.67 -1.18 26.23
CA SER A 512 3.30 -1.15 25.70
C SER A 512 3.12 -2.12 24.53
N VAL A 513 4.18 -2.36 23.75
CA VAL A 513 4.18 -3.30 22.62
C VAL A 513 3.84 -4.73 23.06
N ALA A 514 4.44 -5.20 24.17
CA ALA A 514 4.14 -6.52 24.70
C ALA A 514 2.66 -6.68 25.09
N ASN A 515 2.08 -5.63 25.70
CA ASN A 515 0.66 -5.62 26.04
C ASN A 515 -0.22 -5.60 24.78
N GLY A 516 0.13 -4.82 23.76
CA GLY A 516 -0.61 -4.73 22.52
C GLY A 516 -0.62 -6.05 21.73
N LEU A 517 0.53 -6.73 21.66
CA LEU A 517 0.64 -8.07 21.08
C LEU A 517 -0.21 -9.08 21.87
N ALA A 518 -0.10 -9.09 23.21
CA ALA A 518 -0.87 -10.02 24.05
C ALA A 518 -2.39 -9.80 24.00
N GLN A 519 -2.84 -8.56 23.80
CA GLN A 519 -4.26 -8.20 23.68
C GLN A 519 -4.80 -8.36 22.26
N GLY A 520 -3.97 -8.73 21.28
CA GLY A 520 -4.39 -8.85 19.89
C GLY A 520 -4.68 -7.52 19.20
N SER A 521 -4.19 -6.39 19.73
CA SER A 521 -4.33 -5.05 19.13
C SER A 521 -3.15 -4.67 18.23
N LEU A 522 -2.00 -5.34 18.37
CA LEU A 522 -0.86 -5.27 17.45
C LEU A 522 -0.65 -6.62 16.74
N GLY A 523 -0.20 -6.63 15.50
CA GLY A 523 0.26 -7.83 14.80
C GLY A 523 1.78 -7.94 14.80
N TYR A 524 2.32 -9.16 14.69
CA TYR A 524 3.73 -9.35 14.36
C TYR A 524 3.95 -8.99 12.90
N PHE A 525 5.11 -8.43 12.56
CA PHE A 525 5.47 -8.22 11.16
C PHE A 525 5.78 -9.55 10.48
N HIS A 526 5.29 -9.73 9.26
CA HIS A 526 5.56 -10.88 8.41
C HIS A 526 6.07 -10.42 7.05
N ALA A 527 6.97 -11.24 6.49
CA ALA A 527 7.30 -11.20 5.08
C ALA A 527 7.25 -12.63 4.54
N THR A 528 6.20 -12.93 3.78
CA THR A 528 5.95 -14.26 3.23
C THR A 528 6.39 -14.28 1.78
N GLN A 529 7.41 -15.10 1.48
CA GLN A 529 7.97 -15.21 0.14
C GLN A 529 7.74 -16.59 -0.46
N HIS A 530 7.42 -16.65 -1.74
CA HIS A 530 7.51 -17.87 -2.54
C HIS A 530 7.80 -17.58 -4.01
N ARG A 531 8.21 -18.61 -4.75
CA ARG A 531 8.61 -18.56 -6.16
C ARG A 531 8.25 -19.88 -6.85
N ALA A 532 7.64 -19.81 -8.03
CA ALA A 532 7.32 -20.96 -8.85
C ALA A 532 7.03 -20.54 -10.30
N ASP A 533 7.02 -21.53 -11.20
CA ASP A 533 6.44 -21.34 -12.52
C ASP A 533 4.92 -21.19 -12.39
N THR A 534 4.35 -20.32 -13.21
CA THR A 534 2.90 -20.13 -13.28
C THR A 534 2.22 -21.37 -13.85
N VAL A 535 0.98 -21.60 -13.44
CA VAL A 535 0.20 -22.78 -13.84
C VAL A 535 -1.04 -22.30 -14.56
N THR A 536 -1.21 -22.70 -15.82
CA THR A 536 -2.35 -22.29 -16.64
C THR A 536 -3.69 -22.49 -15.91
N GLY A 537 -4.47 -21.41 -15.81
CA GLY A 537 -5.77 -21.38 -15.15
C GLY A 537 -5.71 -21.31 -13.62
N GLN A 538 -4.55 -21.06 -13.02
CA GLN A 538 -4.39 -20.83 -11.59
C GLN A 538 -3.69 -19.50 -11.34
N ASP A 539 -4.40 -18.59 -10.67
CA ASP A 539 -3.86 -17.28 -10.29
C ASP A 539 -2.61 -17.43 -9.41
N TRP A 540 -1.69 -16.48 -9.53
CA TRP A 540 -0.54 -16.38 -8.65
C TRP A 540 -0.96 -15.84 -7.29
N THR A 541 -0.87 -16.67 -6.26
CA THR A 541 -1.18 -16.26 -4.89
C THR A 541 -0.06 -15.43 -4.29
N PHE A 542 -0.30 -14.17 -3.90
CA PHE A 542 0.64 -13.40 -3.08
C PHE A 542 0.65 -13.87 -1.63
N LEU A 543 -0.53 -14.12 -1.06
CA LEU A 543 -0.67 -14.57 0.32
C LEU A 543 -1.96 -15.39 0.51
N THR A 544 -1.82 -16.56 1.11
CA THR A 544 -2.92 -17.27 1.77
C THR A 544 -2.55 -17.49 3.22
N THR A 545 -3.33 -16.95 4.15
CA THR A 545 -3.09 -17.13 5.58
C THR A 545 -4.39 -17.13 6.39
N GLN A 546 -4.32 -17.67 7.61
CA GLN A 546 -5.43 -17.77 8.56
C GLN A 546 -5.16 -16.87 9.77
N GLY A 547 -6.21 -16.61 10.55
CA GLY A 547 -6.12 -15.75 11.73
C GLY A 547 -6.46 -14.29 11.39
N ARG A 548 -5.90 -13.33 12.13
CA ARG A 548 -6.17 -11.90 11.93
C ARG A 548 -4.95 -11.16 11.43
N GLY A 549 -5.16 -10.08 10.70
CA GLY A 549 -4.06 -9.26 10.23
C GLY A 549 -4.47 -8.12 9.32
N LEU A 550 -3.44 -7.43 8.79
CA LEU A 550 -3.52 -6.37 7.80
C LEU A 550 -2.48 -6.66 6.71
N PHE A 551 -2.92 -6.71 5.45
CA PHE A 551 -2.05 -6.80 4.29
C PHE A 551 -1.59 -5.40 3.85
N TYR A 552 -0.28 -5.18 3.67
CA TYR A 552 0.29 -3.86 3.40
C TYR A 552 1.01 -3.72 2.06
N GLY A 553 1.25 -4.80 1.33
CA GLY A 553 1.88 -4.70 0.02
C GLY A 553 2.69 -5.92 -0.39
N VAL A 554 3.31 -5.80 -1.55
CA VAL A 554 4.09 -6.88 -2.18
C VAL A 554 5.23 -6.31 -3.01
N THR A 555 6.33 -7.05 -3.07
CA THR A 555 7.33 -6.95 -4.15
C THR A 555 7.20 -8.18 -5.03
N THR A 556 7.22 -8.01 -6.35
CA THR A 556 7.03 -9.10 -7.32
C THR A 556 8.12 -9.06 -8.38
N SER A 557 8.71 -10.22 -8.66
CA SER A 557 9.62 -10.45 -9.78
C SER A 557 8.93 -11.38 -10.80
N MET A 558 8.70 -10.89 -12.01
CA MET A 558 7.99 -11.56 -13.09
C MET A 558 8.98 -11.91 -14.18
N ARG A 559 9.25 -13.20 -14.40
CA ARG A 559 10.16 -13.67 -15.45
C ARG A 559 9.34 -14.29 -16.58
N GLY A 560 9.10 -13.55 -17.65
CA GLY A 560 8.24 -13.98 -18.75
C GLY A 560 8.88 -15.09 -19.60
N HIS A 561 8.10 -16.11 -19.92
CA HIS A 561 8.51 -17.21 -20.82
C HIS A 561 7.88 -17.09 -22.22
N ILE A 562 7.40 -15.90 -22.60
CA ILE A 562 6.77 -15.63 -23.90
C ILE A 562 7.84 -15.24 -24.95
N PRO A 563 8.06 -16.07 -26.00
CA PRO A 563 9.02 -15.76 -27.05
C PRO A 563 8.55 -14.60 -27.94
N PRO A 564 9.45 -13.92 -28.66
CA PRO A 564 9.08 -12.97 -29.70
C PRO A 564 8.15 -13.61 -30.73
N GLY A 565 7.02 -12.99 -31.02
CA GLY A 565 5.99 -13.59 -31.88
C GLY A 565 4.68 -12.79 -31.91
N PRO A 566 3.56 -13.44 -32.28
CA PRO A 566 2.26 -12.78 -32.38
C PRO A 566 1.65 -12.41 -31.02
N THR A 567 2.02 -13.12 -29.96
CA THR A 567 1.68 -12.76 -28.58
C THR A 567 2.74 -11.82 -28.06
N HIS A 568 2.33 -10.68 -27.51
CA HIS A 568 3.24 -9.70 -26.95
C HIS A 568 3.98 -10.29 -25.73
N GLN A 569 5.27 -10.00 -25.58
CA GLN A 569 6.12 -10.69 -24.60
C GLN A 569 5.77 -10.35 -23.15
N MET A 570 5.08 -9.23 -22.94
CA MET A 570 4.59 -8.78 -21.63
C MET A 570 3.11 -9.09 -21.39
N ASN A 571 2.47 -9.93 -22.22
CA ASN A 571 1.07 -10.33 -22.00
C ASN A 571 0.80 -11.00 -20.63
N PHE A 572 1.84 -11.43 -19.90
CA PHE A 572 1.68 -11.87 -18.51
C PHE A 572 1.24 -10.75 -17.57
N LEU A 573 1.23 -9.49 -18.03
CA LEU A 573 0.73 -8.34 -17.29
C LEU A 573 -0.77 -8.10 -17.42
N GLU A 574 -1.49 -8.76 -18.32
CA GLU A 574 -2.96 -8.58 -18.47
C GLU A 574 -3.79 -9.21 -17.34
N GLY A 575 -3.17 -9.52 -16.19
CA GLY A 575 -3.84 -10.28 -15.14
C GLY A 575 -4.39 -9.40 -14.02
N ASP A 576 -5.66 -9.61 -13.65
CA ASP A 576 -6.32 -8.90 -12.56
C ASP A 576 -5.88 -9.41 -11.17
N GLU A 577 -5.67 -8.49 -10.24
CA GLU A 577 -5.54 -8.81 -8.81
C GLU A 577 -6.91 -8.99 -8.14
N ARG A 578 -6.99 -9.93 -7.19
CA ARG A 578 -8.24 -10.28 -6.50
C ARG A 578 -8.00 -10.62 -5.04
N MET A 579 -8.66 -9.91 -4.12
CA MET A 579 -8.49 -10.14 -2.67
C MET A 579 -9.76 -10.62 -1.96
N TYR A 580 -9.64 -11.71 -1.20
CA TYR A 580 -10.71 -12.42 -0.50
C TYR A 580 -10.45 -12.49 1.03
N PRO A 581 -10.73 -11.41 1.79
CA PRO A 581 -10.65 -11.46 3.23
C PRO A 581 -11.77 -12.32 3.83
N ASP A 582 -11.47 -12.96 4.95
CA ASP A 582 -12.41 -13.67 5.80
C ASP A 582 -13.21 -14.77 5.07
N GLY A 583 -12.57 -15.45 4.12
CA GLY A 583 -13.16 -16.54 3.33
C GLY A 583 -14.38 -16.11 2.51
N SER A 584 -14.43 -14.85 2.09
CA SER A 584 -15.47 -14.36 1.16
C SER A 584 -15.37 -15.08 -0.18
N ALA A 585 -16.50 -15.47 -0.77
CA ALA A 585 -16.54 -16.02 -2.13
C ALA A 585 -16.42 -14.94 -3.21
N THR A 586 -16.60 -13.67 -2.83
CA THR A 586 -16.51 -12.49 -3.69
C THR A 586 -15.30 -11.66 -3.28
N PRO A 587 -14.48 -11.17 -4.23
CA PRO A 587 -13.34 -10.33 -3.90
C PRO A 587 -13.78 -8.93 -3.46
N VAL A 588 -13.08 -8.33 -2.49
CA VAL A 588 -13.29 -6.93 -2.08
C VAL A 588 -12.50 -5.94 -2.93
N GLU A 589 -11.44 -6.43 -3.58
CA GLU A 589 -10.61 -5.76 -4.58
C GLU A 589 -10.61 -6.64 -5.83
N TYR A 590 -11.00 -6.08 -6.97
CA TYR A 590 -10.97 -6.72 -8.28
C TYR A 590 -10.32 -5.73 -9.24
N GLY A 591 -9.14 -6.07 -9.73
CA GLY A 591 -8.32 -5.25 -10.61
C GLY A 591 -8.76 -5.21 -12.07
N THR A 592 -7.85 -4.71 -12.90
CA THR A 592 -8.02 -4.59 -14.37
C THR A 592 -6.76 -4.96 -15.17
N GLY A 593 -5.66 -5.31 -14.49
CA GLY A 593 -4.37 -5.57 -15.09
C GLY A 593 -3.24 -5.50 -14.06
N SER A 594 -2.13 -6.18 -14.33
CA SER A 594 -1.00 -6.24 -13.41
C SER A 594 -0.23 -4.94 -13.38
N GLU A 595 -0.01 -4.27 -14.51
CA GLU A 595 0.58 -2.93 -14.51
C GLU A 595 -0.33 -1.91 -13.81
N ASP A 596 -1.65 -2.09 -13.92
CA ASP A 596 -2.66 -1.25 -13.27
C ASP A 596 -2.61 -1.39 -11.76
N PHE A 597 -2.44 -2.61 -11.24
CA PHE A 597 -2.20 -2.87 -9.81
C PHE A 597 -0.95 -2.14 -9.27
N TYR A 598 0.10 -2.08 -10.09
CA TYR A 598 1.30 -1.31 -9.78
C TYR A 598 1.13 0.20 -10.06
N GLU A 599 -0.08 0.66 -10.42
CA GLU A 599 -0.45 2.05 -10.72
C GLU A 599 0.16 2.67 -11.96
N SER A 600 0.56 1.82 -12.90
CA SER A 600 1.07 2.21 -14.19
C SER A 600 -0.05 2.12 -15.24
N GLY A 601 0.31 1.90 -16.50
CA GLY A 601 -0.61 1.52 -17.57
C GLY A 601 0.16 1.17 -18.84
N TRP A 602 -0.48 0.48 -19.78
CA TRP A 602 0.10 0.20 -21.11
C TRP A 602 1.47 -0.51 -21.03
N TYR A 603 1.60 -1.55 -20.22
CA TYR A 603 2.89 -2.23 -19.98
C TYR A 603 4.03 -1.31 -19.50
N PHE A 604 3.75 -0.36 -18.60
CA PHE A 604 4.75 0.59 -18.08
C PHE A 604 5.37 1.47 -19.18
N GLN A 605 4.52 2.03 -20.03
CA GLN A 605 4.98 2.75 -21.23
C GLN A 605 5.34 4.21 -20.94
N ASP A 606 6.53 4.61 -21.40
CA ASP A 606 6.85 6.01 -21.68
C ASP A 606 6.38 6.37 -23.09
N ALA A 607 5.20 6.98 -23.14
CA ALA A 607 4.58 7.43 -24.38
C ALA A 607 5.22 8.70 -24.99
N ARG A 608 6.12 9.37 -24.26
CA ARG A 608 6.72 10.65 -24.71
C ARG A 608 8.04 10.45 -25.44
N ASP A 609 8.76 9.38 -25.16
CA ASP A 609 9.94 8.99 -25.93
C ASP A 609 9.72 7.73 -26.76
N GLY A 610 8.91 7.86 -27.82
CA GLY A 610 8.76 6.80 -28.82
C GLY A 610 7.89 5.62 -28.41
N GLY A 611 7.23 5.66 -27.24
CA GLY A 611 6.33 4.60 -26.78
C GLY A 611 7.07 3.37 -26.24
N VAL A 612 8.18 3.58 -25.54
CA VAL A 612 8.99 2.49 -24.97
C VAL A 612 8.27 1.90 -23.76
N GLU A 613 8.14 0.58 -23.72
CA GLU A 613 7.47 -0.16 -22.65
C GLU A 613 8.46 -0.74 -21.63
N GLY A 614 7.97 -1.08 -20.44
CA GLY A 614 8.79 -1.61 -19.36
C GLY A 614 9.76 -0.57 -18.81
N VAL A 615 9.39 0.71 -18.79
CA VAL A 615 10.26 1.79 -18.28
C VAL A 615 10.11 1.88 -16.76
N PRO A 616 11.21 1.73 -15.97
CA PRO A 616 11.17 1.87 -14.52
C PRO A 616 10.72 3.27 -14.06
N TYR A 617 9.98 3.33 -12.96
CA TYR A 617 9.59 4.56 -12.26
C TYR A 617 9.45 4.28 -10.77
N ALA A 618 9.39 5.32 -9.94
CA ALA A 618 9.19 5.13 -8.50
C ALA A 618 8.34 6.23 -7.87
N MET A 619 7.21 5.81 -7.31
CA MET A 619 6.37 6.59 -6.39
C MET A 619 6.49 6.00 -4.98
N PRO A 620 6.14 6.75 -3.91
CA PRO A 620 6.27 6.24 -2.53
C PRO A 620 5.57 4.89 -2.28
N GLN A 621 4.50 4.60 -3.03
CA GLN A 621 3.61 3.45 -2.83
C GLN A 621 3.56 2.47 -4.00
N ALA A 622 4.15 2.79 -5.16
CA ALA A 622 4.17 1.88 -6.29
C ALA A 622 5.33 2.19 -7.26
N GLY A 623 5.76 1.20 -8.03
CA GLY A 623 6.83 1.41 -9.01
C GLY A 623 7.25 0.14 -9.74
N LEU A 624 7.81 0.34 -10.94
CA LEU A 624 8.62 -0.65 -11.65
C LEU A 624 10.10 -0.37 -11.36
N VAL A 625 10.80 -1.34 -10.79
CA VAL A 625 12.17 -1.22 -10.30
C VAL A 625 13.20 -1.66 -11.35
N SER A 626 12.86 -2.66 -12.16
CA SER A 626 13.82 -3.31 -13.05
C SER A 626 13.16 -3.88 -14.30
N HIS A 627 13.86 -3.76 -15.43
CA HIS A 627 13.57 -4.40 -16.70
C HIS A 627 14.84 -5.10 -17.18
N GLU A 628 14.77 -6.42 -17.34
CA GLU A 628 15.85 -7.26 -17.85
C GLU A 628 15.44 -8.00 -19.12
N ASN A 629 16.42 -8.25 -19.98
CA ASN A 629 16.27 -9.07 -21.18
C ASN A 629 17.35 -10.15 -21.29
N GLY A 630 17.47 -10.80 -22.46
CA GLY A 630 18.49 -11.81 -22.77
C GLY A 630 19.91 -11.43 -22.38
N ALA A 631 20.25 -10.14 -22.45
CA ALA A 631 21.58 -9.65 -22.13
C ALA A 631 21.84 -9.55 -20.61
N ASP A 632 20.79 -9.59 -19.79
CA ASP A 632 20.84 -9.53 -18.32
C ASP A 632 20.55 -10.91 -17.67
N GLY A 633 20.44 -11.97 -18.47
CA GLY A 633 20.18 -13.34 -17.98
C GLY A 633 18.70 -13.71 -17.90
N CYS A 634 17.80 -12.80 -18.27
CA CYS A 634 16.38 -13.12 -18.48
C CYS A 634 16.19 -13.90 -19.79
N GLN A 635 15.29 -14.88 -19.83
CA GLN A 635 15.04 -15.62 -21.08
C GLN A 635 14.47 -14.72 -22.18
N TYR A 636 13.48 -13.89 -21.82
CA TYR A 636 12.82 -12.95 -22.72
C TYR A 636 12.71 -11.58 -22.07
N VAL A 637 11.60 -11.28 -21.39
CA VAL A 637 11.38 -10.04 -20.65
C VAL A 637 11.12 -10.37 -19.19
N CYS A 638 11.86 -9.71 -18.30
CA CYS A 638 11.70 -9.86 -16.86
C CYS A 638 11.50 -8.49 -16.23
N LEU A 639 10.51 -8.39 -15.35
CA LEU A 639 10.10 -7.15 -14.70
C LEU A 639 10.11 -7.33 -13.18
N GLY A 640 10.54 -6.30 -12.45
CA GLY A 640 10.46 -6.26 -10.98
C GLY A 640 9.66 -5.05 -10.54
N ALA A 641 8.61 -5.25 -9.75
CA ALA A 641 7.69 -4.20 -9.32
C ALA A 641 7.38 -4.27 -7.82
N TYR A 642 6.86 -3.17 -7.26
CA TYR A 642 6.35 -3.14 -5.89
C TYR A 642 5.05 -2.35 -5.78
N ARG A 643 4.24 -2.74 -4.79
CA ARG A 643 3.02 -2.05 -4.39
C ARG A 643 2.91 -2.02 -2.87
N LEU A 644 2.76 -0.84 -2.27
CA LEU A 644 2.48 -0.62 -0.85
C LEU A 644 1.09 0.01 -0.69
N LEU A 645 0.26 -0.57 0.17
CA LEU A 645 -1.14 -0.21 0.39
C LEU A 645 -1.26 0.53 1.73
N LEU A 646 -0.72 1.75 1.87
CA LEU A 646 -0.67 2.42 3.18
C LEU A 646 -2.07 2.81 3.68
N ALA A 647 -2.81 3.57 2.87
CA ALA A 647 -4.20 3.91 3.15
C ALA A 647 -5.15 2.76 2.80
N GLU A 648 -4.76 1.92 1.85
CA GLU A 648 -5.59 0.85 1.25
C GLU A 648 -5.39 -0.51 1.93
N ALA A 649 -4.54 -0.62 2.96
CA ALA A 649 -4.21 -1.90 3.57
C ALA A 649 -5.47 -2.65 3.99
N VAL A 650 -5.57 -3.92 3.60
CA VAL A 650 -6.79 -4.71 3.80
C VAL A 650 -6.72 -5.47 5.11
N PRO A 651 -7.63 -5.20 6.07
CA PRO A 651 -7.73 -5.98 7.29
C PRO A 651 -8.49 -7.29 7.04
N PHE A 652 -8.09 -8.32 7.76
CA PHE A 652 -8.79 -9.59 7.83
C PHE A 652 -8.86 -10.06 9.28
N GLY A 653 -9.99 -10.66 9.65
CA GLY A 653 -10.24 -11.17 10.99
C GLY A 653 -10.17 -12.69 11.11
N ASN A 654 -10.27 -13.46 10.03
CA ASN A 654 -10.13 -14.92 10.05
C ASN A 654 -9.26 -15.50 8.92
N GLY A 655 -8.73 -14.67 8.04
CA GLY A 655 -7.77 -15.06 7.02
C GLY A 655 -7.89 -14.21 5.78
N VAL A 656 -6.93 -14.33 4.88
CA VAL A 656 -6.98 -13.65 3.59
C VAL A 656 -6.38 -14.57 2.53
N GLU A 657 -6.95 -14.50 1.34
CA GLU A 657 -6.39 -14.99 0.10
C GLU A 657 -6.28 -13.78 -0.84
N PHE A 658 -5.06 -13.50 -1.32
CA PHE A 658 -4.79 -12.43 -2.26
C PHE A 658 -3.99 -12.97 -3.43
N ASP A 659 -4.52 -12.78 -4.63
CA ASP A 659 -4.00 -13.35 -5.86
C ASP A 659 -3.90 -12.32 -6.98
N ILE A 660 -3.18 -12.68 -8.02
CA ILE A 660 -3.14 -11.97 -9.30
C ILE A 660 -3.11 -12.97 -10.45
N GLU A 661 -3.88 -12.72 -11.50
CA GLU A 661 -3.74 -13.51 -12.72
C GLU A 661 -2.38 -13.25 -13.38
N HIS A 662 -1.92 -14.19 -14.20
CA HIS A 662 -0.68 -14.04 -14.98
C HIS A 662 -1.03 -13.97 -16.47
N GLY A 663 -1.49 -12.79 -16.89
CA GLY A 663 -2.17 -12.54 -18.16
C GLY A 663 -3.64 -12.98 -18.14
N ASP A 664 -4.40 -12.62 -19.19
CA ASP A 664 -5.84 -12.93 -19.33
C ASP A 664 -6.14 -14.35 -18.83
N ARG A 665 -6.91 -14.45 -17.75
CA ARG A 665 -7.37 -15.71 -17.16
C ARG A 665 -6.27 -16.68 -16.75
N SER A 666 -5.13 -16.16 -16.33
CA SER A 666 -3.97 -16.93 -15.88
C SER A 666 -3.47 -17.88 -16.99
N GLN A 667 -3.36 -17.38 -18.22
CA GLN A 667 -2.97 -18.21 -19.37
C GLN A 667 -1.50 -18.09 -19.79
N MET A 668 -0.77 -17.08 -19.33
CA MET A 668 0.57 -16.80 -19.85
C MET A 668 1.67 -17.49 -19.03
N PRO A 669 2.67 -18.12 -19.69
CA PRO A 669 3.76 -18.77 -18.98
C PRO A 669 4.76 -17.74 -18.44
N ALA A 670 5.02 -17.80 -17.14
CA ALA A 670 5.98 -16.98 -16.43
C ALA A 670 6.59 -17.76 -15.25
N ASN A 671 7.70 -17.29 -14.69
CA ASN A 671 8.17 -17.66 -13.36
C ASN A 671 8.01 -16.45 -12.45
N TYR A 672 7.10 -16.55 -11.49
CA TYR A 672 6.82 -15.47 -10.55
C TYR A 672 7.52 -15.75 -9.22
N SER A 673 7.96 -14.68 -8.58
CA SER A 673 8.40 -14.66 -7.20
C SER A 673 7.80 -13.43 -6.55
N SER A 674 7.31 -13.57 -5.32
CA SER A 674 6.76 -12.43 -4.59
C SER A 674 7.00 -12.51 -3.11
N THR A 675 7.24 -11.36 -2.49
CA THR A 675 7.35 -11.18 -1.04
C THR A 675 6.21 -10.27 -0.55
N ALA A 676 5.24 -10.84 0.16
CA ALA A 676 4.12 -10.13 0.76
C ALA A 676 4.47 -9.57 2.14
N TYR A 677 4.18 -8.29 2.39
CA TYR A 677 4.40 -7.59 3.65
C TYR A 677 3.07 -7.41 4.40
N TRP A 678 2.97 -7.93 5.62
CA TRP A 678 1.72 -7.88 6.38
C TRP A 678 1.98 -7.95 7.90
N TYR A 679 0.97 -7.60 8.68
CA TYR A 679 0.97 -7.82 10.14
C TYR A 679 -0.10 -8.79 10.52
N GLY A 680 0.17 -9.71 11.44
CA GLY A 680 -0.90 -10.58 11.92
C GLY A 680 -0.56 -11.52 13.05
N GLN A 681 -1.60 -12.23 13.48
CA GLN A 681 -1.59 -13.22 14.54
C GLN A 681 -2.50 -14.40 14.20
N ALA A 682 -2.18 -15.58 14.71
CA ALA A 682 -2.95 -16.80 14.45
C ALA A 682 -4.37 -16.80 15.07
N THR A 683 -4.61 -16.02 16.13
CA THR A 683 -5.93 -15.96 16.78
C THR A 683 -6.88 -15.11 15.94
N PRO A 684 -8.04 -15.61 15.47
CA PRO A 684 -8.98 -14.82 14.67
C PRO A 684 -9.68 -13.74 15.51
N SER A 685 -10.01 -12.60 14.91
CA SER A 685 -10.88 -11.54 15.47
C SER A 685 -12.30 -11.59 14.93
N LEU A 686 -12.58 -12.45 13.97
CA LEU A 686 -13.90 -12.62 13.36
C LEU A 686 -14.30 -14.08 13.47
N THR A 687 -15.31 -14.38 14.29
CA THR A 687 -15.78 -15.75 14.53
C THR A 687 -17.22 -15.89 14.04
N ALA A 688 -17.53 -16.98 13.34
CA ALA A 688 -18.88 -17.27 12.91
C ALA A 688 -19.74 -17.62 14.14
N SER A 689 -20.81 -16.87 14.35
CA SER A 689 -21.70 -17.01 15.51
C SER A 689 -23.03 -17.66 15.14
N ASP A 690 -23.55 -17.34 13.94
CA ASP A 690 -24.81 -17.90 13.48
C ASP A 690 -24.95 -17.89 11.95
N VAL A 691 -25.87 -18.69 11.43
CA VAL A 691 -26.21 -18.75 10.01
C VAL A 691 -27.72 -18.86 9.85
N VAL A 692 -28.30 -17.87 9.16
CA VAL A 692 -29.68 -17.90 8.69
C VAL A 692 -29.69 -18.29 7.22
N ASP A 693 -29.85 -19.57 6.93
CA ASP A 693 -30.07 -20.06 5.57
C ASP A 693 -31.53 -19.78 5.17
N VAL A 694 -31.73 -18.91 4.18
CA VAL A 694 -33.06 -18.46 3.73
C VAL A 694 -33.73 -19.51 2.85
N ALA A 695 -32.96 -20.44 2.30
CA ALA A 695 -33.47 -21.55 1.50
C ALA A 695 -34.04 -22.69 2.36
N ASP A 696 -33.67 -22.78 3.63
CA ASP A 696 -34.10 -23.85 4.55
C ASP A 696 -35.24 -23.39 5.49
N ASP A 697 -36.41 -24.04 5.37
CA ASP A 697 -37.59 -23.72 6.19
C ASP A 697 -37.38 -24.01 7.69
N ALA A 698 -36.50 -24.96 8.04
CA ALA A 698 -36.15 -25.23 9.43
C ALA A 698 -35.34 -24.07 10.01
N SER A 699 -34.27 -23.65 9.31
CA SER A 699 -33.51 -22.43 9.62
C SER A 699 -34.42 -21.20 9.73
N ARG A 700 -35.34 -20.99 8.79
CA ARG A 700 -36.29 -19.86 8.85
C ARG A 700 -37.15 -19.89 10.11
N THR A 701 -37.68 -21.06 10.46
CA THR A 701 -38.50 -21.23 11.66
C THR A 701 -37.69 -20.99 12.93
N GLN A 702 -36.47 -21.54 13.01
CA GLN A 702 -35.55 -21.39 14.14
C GLN A 702 -35.23 -19.91 14.41
N HIS A 703 -34.99 -19.12 13.37
CA HIS A 703 -34.60 -17.72 13.49
C HIS A 703 -35.79 -16.74 13.47
N GLY A 704 -37.03 -17.25 13.41
CA GLY A 704 -38.22 -16.42 13.25
C GLY A 704 -38.17 -15.53 12.00
N TYR A 705 -37.61 -16.07 10.91
CA TYR A 705 -37.42 -15.34 9.66
C TYR A 705 -38.76 -15.00 9.02
N THR A 706 -38.97 -13.73 8.71
CA THR A 706 -40.12 -13.22 7.96
C THR A 706 -39.65 -12.27 6.87
N ALA A 707 -40.25 -12.35 5.69
CA ALA A 707 -40.02 -11.39 4.60
C ALA A 707 -41.36 -11.07 3.93
N THR A 708 -41.81 -9.82 4.09
CA THR A 708 -43.14 -9.40 3.61
C THR A 708 -43.18 -9.45 2.08
N GLY A 709 -44.09 -10.23 1.49
CA GLY A 709 -44.27 -10.27 0.05
C GLY A 709 -43.08 -10.83 -0.73
N GLU A 710 -42.24 -11.65 -0.10
CA GLU A 710 -41.11 -12.28 -0.80
C GLU A 710 -41.56 -13.20 -1.93
N THR A 711 -40.67 -13.35 -2.90
CA THR A 711 -40.68 -14.43 -3.88
C THR A 711 -39.45 -15.29 -3.66
N ARG A 712 -39.57 -16.61 -3.89
CA ARG A 712 -38.44 -17.55 -3.81
C ARG A 712 -38.24 -18.20 -5.17
N THR A 713 -37.02 -18.20 -5.65
CA THR A 713 -36.63 -18.83 -6.92
C THR A 713 -35.35 -19.63 -6.75
N THR A 714 -35.14 -20.63 -7.60
CA THR A 714 -33.86 -21.33 -7.72
C THR A 714 -32.99 -20.59 -8.73
N LEU A 715 -31.77 -20.27 -8.34
CA LEU A 715 -30.75 -19.66 -9.20
C LEU A 715 -29.56 -20.62 -9.33
N THR A 716 -29.08 -20.78 -10.56
CA THR A 716 -27.80 -21.41 -10.87
C THR A 716 -26.94 -20.35 -11.55
N SER A 717 -25.83 -19.96 -10.92
CA SER A 717 -24.90 -18.96 -11.44
C SER A 717 -23.55 -19.10 -10.71
N THR A 718 -22.62 -18.19 -10.92
CA THR A 718 -21.25 -18.19 -10.38
C THR A 718 -21.05 -16.99 -9.46
N PHE A 719 -20.04 -17.07 -8.58
CA PHE A 719 -19.48 -15.89 -7.92
C PHE A 719 -18.46 -15.23 -8.85
N GLU A 720 -18.20 -13.94 -8.70
CA GLU A 720 -17.15 -13.25 -9.47
C GLU A 720 -15.73 -13.57 -8.95
N GLY A 721 -14.73 -13.35 -9.80
CA GLY A 721 -13.32 -13.70 -9.53
C GLY A 721 -13.08 -15.21 -9.67
N LYS A 722 -12.31 -15.84 -8.77
CA LYS A 722 -11.97 -17.28 -8.82
C LYS A 722 -13.17 -18.24 -8.93
N GLY A 723 -14.36 -17.80 -8.49
CA GLY A 723 -15.59 -18.58 -8.57
C GLY A 723 -16.34 -18.51 -9.91
N ASP A 724 -15.85 -17.73 -10.88
CA ASP A 724 -16.54 -17.33 -12.12
C ASP A 724 -16.80 -18.50 -13.09
N ARG A 725 -16.17 -19.66 -12.87
CA ARG A 725 -16.31 -20.89 -13.66
C ARG A 725 -16.94 -22.05 -12.90
N SER A 726 -17.37 -21.82 -11.65
CA SER A 726 -17.90 -22.87 -10.77
C SER A 726 -19.35 -22.60 -10.41
N PRO A 727 -20.34 -23.08 -11.21
CA PRO A 727 -21.74 -22.82 -10.95
C PRO A 727 -22.21 -23.36 -9.59
N VAL A 728 -22.92 -22.52 -8.85
CA VAL A 728 -23.58 -22.81 -7.58
C VAL A 728 -25.09 -22.72 -7.80
N THR A 729 -25.81 -23.75 -7.38
CA THR A 729 -27.29 -23.76 -7.38
C THR A 729 -27.81 -23.58 -5.96
N ARG A 730 -28.60 -22.52 -5.73
CA ARG A 730 -29.27 -22.25 -4.44
C ARG A 730 -30.63 -21.62 -4.68
N GLN A 731 -31.50 -21.69 -3.67
CA GLN A 731 -32.67 -20.81 -3.65
C GLN A 731 -32.29 -19.42 -3.13
N VAL A 732 -32.93 -18.40 -3.68
CA VAL A 732 -32.82 -17.01 -3.24
C VAL A 732 -34.22 -16.46 -3.00
N ALA A 733 -34.39 -15.71 -1.90
CA ALA A 733 -35.60 -14.93 -1.66
C ALA A 733 -35.36 -13.49 -2.12
N ALA A 734 -36.37 -12.85 -2.70
CA ALA A 734 -36.33 -11.44 -3.08
C ALA A 734 -37.61 -10.73 -2.64
N THR A 735 -37.48 -9.54 -2.06
CA THR A 735 -38.62 -8.73 -1.59
C THR A 735 -38.37 -7.23 -1.65
N THR A 736 -39.43 -6.44 -1.79
CA THR A 736 -39.44 -4.99 -1.54
C THR A 736 -40.01 -4.62 -0.17
N GLY A 737 -40.51 -5.60 0.59
CA GLY A 737 -41.00 -5.45 1.96
C GLY A 737 -39.94 -5.77 3.01
N ALA A 738 -40.25 -5.49 4.28
CA ALA A 738 -39.32 -5.73 5.38
C ALA A 738 -38.95 -7.22 5.55
N VAL A 739 -37.67 -7.46 5.80
CA VAL A 739 -37.09 -8.76 6.21
C VAL A 739 -36.72 -8.66 7.69
N GLN A 740 -36.98 -9.71 8.46
CA GLN A 740 -36.63 -9.78 9.88
C GLN A 740 -36.23 -11.20 10.26
N PHE A 741 -35.22 -11.33 11.12
CA PHE A 741 -34.82 -12.59 11.76
C PHE A 741 -34.08 -12.31 13.06
N THR A 742 -33.95 -13.32 13.92
CA THR A 742 -33.13 -13.29 15.13
C THR A 742 -31.87 -14.12 14.90
N ALA A 743 -30.70 -13.58 15.23
CA ALA A 743 -29.43 -14.30 15.12
C ALA A 743 -28.74 -14.38 16.48
N GLN A 744 -28.09 -15.50 16.76
CA GLN A 744 -27.20 -15.69 17.90
C GLN A 744 -25.90 -14.93 17.69
N VAL A 745 -25.35 -14.40 18.80
CA VAL A 745 -24.10 -13.64 18.80
C VAL A 745 -23.32 -13.93 20.08
N GLU A 746 -22.01 -13.76 20.04
CA GLU A 746 -21.17 -13.91 21.24
C GLU A 746 -21.44 -12.77 22.22
N GLN A 747 -21.54 -13.09 23.51
CA GLN A 747 -21.92 -12.10 24.54
C GLN A 747 -20.91 -10.95 24.66
N ASP A 748 -19.64 -11.24 24.43
CA ASP A 748 -18.52 -10.30 24.51
C ASP A 748 -18.15 -9.66 23.16
N ASN A 749 -19.03 -9.78 22.15
CA ASN A 749 -18.80 -9.17 20.84
C ASN A 749 -18.51 -7.66 20.91
N GLN A 750 -17.59 -7.22 20.06
CA GLN A 750 -17.22 -5.81 19.87
C GLN A 750 -17.86 -5.21 18.61
N GLY A 751 -18.99 -5.75 18.20
CA GLY A 751 -19.61 -5.50 16.90
C GLY A 751 -19.82 -6.81 16.14
N LEU A 752 -20.54 -6.71 15.02
CA LEU A 752 -20.86 -7.85 14.17
C LEU A 752 -20.50 -7.55 12.73
N ARG A 753 -20.19 -8.59 11.95
CA ARG A 753 -20.25 -8.56 10.49
C ARG A 753 -21.42 -9.40 10.04
N LEU A 754 -22.36 -8.77 9.33
CA LEU A 754 -23.41 -9.46 8.61
C LEU A 754 -22.92 -9.68 7.18
N ARG A 755 -22.80 -10.93 6.74
CA ARG A 755 -22.48 -11.27 5.35
C ARG A 755 -23.71 -11.89 4.68
N ARG A 756 -24.01 -11.46 3.47
CA ARG A 756 -25.17 -11.94 2.71
C ARG A 756 -24.71 -12.55 1.39
N ILE A 757 -25.22 -13.74 1.06
CA ILE A 757 -25.22 -14.23 -0.32
C ILE A 757 -26.47 -13.69 -1.01
N SER A 758 -26.29 -12.89 -2.06
CA SER A 758 -27.36 -12.22 -2.80
C SER A 758 -27.30 -12.51 -4.30
N ASP A 759 -28.39 -12.19 -5.00
CA ASP A 759 -28.47 -12.19 -6.46
C ASP A 759 -28.24 -10.76 -6.97
N GLN A 760 -27.06 -10.50 -7.53
CA GLN A 760 -26.63 -9.18 -7.99
C GLN A 760 -27.05 -8.85 -9.42
N ALA A 761 -27.99 -9.58 -10.03
CA ALA A 761 -28.46 -9.28 -11.39
C ALA A 761 -29.01 -7.86 -11.54
N ASN A 762 -29.55 -7.28 -10.46
CA ASN A 762 -29.96 -5.88 -10.41
C ASN A 762 -29.04 -5.11 -9.45
N ALA A 763 -28.35 -4.10 -9.99
CA ALA A 763 -27.53 -3.15 -9.26
C ALA A 763 -28.34 -2.31 -8.25
N PHE A 764 -27.67 -1.61 -7.35
CA PHE A 764 -28.28 -0.62 -6.42
C PHE A 764 -29.27 -1.19 -5.39
N GLN A 765 -29.14 -2.47 -5.03
CA GLN A 765 -29.90 -3.01 -3.89
C GLN A 765 -29.51 -2.30 -2.60
N ARG A 766 -30.50 -1.87 -1.83
CA ARG A 766 -30.27 -1.26 -0.52
C ARG A 766 -31.40 -1.47 0.48
N ALA A 767 -31.02 -1.60 1.74
CA ALA A 767 -31.94 -1.69 2.86
C ALA A 767 -31.45 -0.86 4.06
N THR A 768 -32.38 -0.21 4.76
CA THR A 768 -32.08 0.35 6.08
C THR A 768 -31.97 -0.80 7.09
N VAL A 769 -30.88 -0.80 7.86
CA VAL A 769 -30.57 -1.86 8.82
C VAL A 769 -30.96 -1.42 10.23
N PHE A 770 -31.68 -2.29 10.92
CA PHE A 770 -32.05 -2.14 12.33
C PHE A 770 -31.59 -3.34 13.15
N ILE A 771 -31.08 -3.06 14.34
CA ILE A 771 -30.66 -4.06 15.33
C ILE A 771 -31.43 -3.78 16.61
N ASP A 772 -32.25 -4.75 17.05
CA ASP A 772 -33.17 -4.62 18.18
C ASP A 772 -34.03 -3.34 18.11
N GLY A 773 -34.51 -3.01 16.91
CA GLY A 773 -35.34 -1.85 16.63
C GLY A 773 -34.59 -0.52 16.45
N LYS A 774 -33.29 -0.45 16.76
CA LYS A 774 -32.46 0.75 16.57
C LYS A 774 -31.86 0.77 15.15
N ARG A 775 -32.03 1.87 14.42
CA ARG A 775 -31.38 2.07 13.11
C ARG A 775 -29.86 2.14 13.30
N VAL A 776 -29.11 1.35 12.54
CA VAL A 776 -27.64 1.32 12.57
C VAL A 776 -26.98 1.78 11.27
N GLY A 777 -27.70 1.80 10.14
CA GLY A 777 -27.17 2.32 8.88
C GLY A 777 -28.00 1.92 7.67
N GLU A 778 -27.43 2.10 6.48
CA GLU A 778 -27.96 1.61 5.21
C GLU A 778 -26.96 0.62 4.61
N TRP A 779 -27.42 -0.60 4.32
CA TRP A 779 -26.63 -1.57 3.57
C TRP A 779 -26.89 -1.32 2.08
N TYR A 780 -25.88 -0.86 1.37
CA TYR A 780 -25.94 -0.51 -0.04
C TYR A 780 -24.96 -1.35 -0.86
N GLN A 781 -25.47 -1.99 -1.91
CA GLN A 781 -24.66 -2.65 -2.93
C GLN A 781 -24.91 -1.97 -4.28
N PRO A 782 -24.00 -1.07 -4.71
CA PRO A 782 -24.12 -0.35 -5.98
C PRO A 782 -23.84 -1.19 -7.22
N LEU A 783 -23.03 -2.24 -7.13
CA LEU A 783 -22.67 -3.05 -8.30
C LEU A 783 -23.79 -4.03 -8.67
N GLY A 784 -23.85 -4.36 -9.96
CA GLY A 784 -24.67 -5.44 -10.47
C GLY A 784 -23.94 -6.20 -11.57
N ASN A 785 -24.22 -7.49 -11.67
CA ASN A 785 -23.59 -8.40 -12.62
C ASN A 785 -24.61 -9.45 -13.08
N THR A 786 -24.84 -9.55 -14.40
CA THR A 786 -25.78 -10.51 -14.99
C THR A 786 -25.12 -11.82 -15.40
N TYR A 787 -23.79 -11.91 -15.37
CA TYR A 787 -23.01 -13.10 -15.69
C TYR A 787 -22.74 -13.93 -14.42
N SER A 788 -21.98 -13.37 -13.48
CA SER A 788 -21.74 -13.93 -12.15
C SER A 788 -22.70 -13.31 -11.14
N ARG A 789 -23.91 -13.89 -11.06
CA ARG A 789 -25.01 -13.32 -10.28
C ARG A 789 -24.91 -13.56 -8.79
N TRP A 790 -24.14 -14.55 -8.34
CA TRP A 790 -23.94 -14.72 -6.90
C TRP A 790 -22.92 -13.71 -6.38
N LEU A 791 -23.25 -13.11 -5.25
CA LEU A 791 -22.43 -12.09 -4.61
C LEU A 791 -22.43 -12.28 -3.10
N GLU A 792 -21.25 -12.28 -2.48
CA GLU A 792 -21.10 -12.08 -1.04
C GLU A 792 -20.76 -10.62 -0.74
N ASP A 793 -21.68 -9.91 -0.08
CA ASP A 793 -21.45 -8.56 0.42
C ASP A 793 -21.62 -8.51 1.94
N SER A 794 -21.04 -7.48 2.58
CA SER A 794 -21.01 -7.38 4.04
C SER A 794 -21.39 -5.99 4.57
N PHE A 795 -22.00 -6.00 5.75
CA PHE A 795 -22.36 -4.83 6.55
C PHE A 795 -21.89 -5.01 8.00
N ASP A 796 -21.08 -4.08 8.50
CA ASP A 796 -20.61 -4.12 9.89
C ASP A 796 -21.56 -3.33 10.80
N VAL A 797 -21.86 -3.93 11.95
CA VAL A 797 -22.68 -3.37 13.02
C VAL A 797 -21.78 -2.95 14.17
N PRO A 798 -21.88 -1.70 14.66
CA PRO A 798 -21.00 -1.22 15.73
C PRO A 798 -21.33 -1.87 17.08
N ALA A 799 -20.32 -2.04 17.94
CA ALA A 799 -20.46 -2.57 19.30
C ALA A 799 -21.59 -1.90 20.12
N SER A 800 -21.81 -0.60 19.89
CA SER A 800 -22.85 0.18 20.58
C SER A 800 -24.28 -0.31 20.34
N ALA A 801 -24.49 -1.20 19.36
CA ALA A 801 -25.78 -1.82 19.07
C ALA A 801 -25.89 -3.26 19.60
N THR A 802 -24.77 -3.95 19.90
CA THR A 802 -24.73 -5.42 20.05
C THR A 802 -24.00 -5.91 21.30
N ALA A 803 -23.23 -5.05 21.97
CA ALA A 803 -22.44 -5.44 23.14
C ALA A 803 -23.31 -5.99 24.28
N GLY A 804 -22.87 -7.11 24.88
CA GLY A 804 -23.55 -7.76 26.00
C GLY A 804 -24.80 -8.56 25.61
N ARG A 805 -25.14 -8.65 24.32
CA ARG A 805 -26.26 -9.46 23.81
C ARG A 805 -25.77 -10.86 23.47
N THR A 806 -26.60 -11.87 23.69
CA THR A 806 -26.39 -13.26 23.21
C THR A 806 -27.17 -13.57 21.93
N SER A 807 -28.13 -12.70 21.60
CA SER A 807 -28.89 -12.75 20.35
C SER A 807 -29.36 -11.35 20.00
N VAL A 808 -29.51 -11.06 18.71
CA VAL A 808 -30.03 -9.79 18.22
C VAL A 808 -31.11 -10.02 17.17
N GLN A 809 -32.13 -9.16 17.16
CA GLN A 809 -33.10 -9.09 16.07
C GLN A 809 -32.55 -8.18 14.98
N VAL A 810 -32.34 -8.74 13.78
CA VAL A 810 -31.99 -8.00 12.58
C VAL A 810 -33.27 -7.71 11.81
N ARG A 811 -33.51 -6.45 11.47
CA ARG A 811 -34.57 -6.04 10.54
C ARG A 811 -33.98 -5.21 9.41
N LEU A 812 -34.26 -5.61 8.18
CA LEU A 812 -33.83 -4.96 6.94
C LEU A 812 -35.06 -4.40 6.25
N GLU A 813 -35.06 -3.10 5.97
CA GLU A 813 -36.14 -2.42 5.25
C GLU A 813 -35.65 -1.96 3.89
N PRO A 814 -35.98 -2.68 2.80
CA PRO A 814 -35.62 -2.26 1.45
C PRO A 814 -36.07 -0.83 1.17
N VAL A 815 -35.17 -0.01 0.62
CA VAL A 815 -35.46 1.40 0.37
C VAL A 815 -36.41 1.54 -0.81
N ALA A 816 -37.43 2.40 -0.69
CA ALA A 816 -38.38 2.64 -1.77
C ALA A 816 -37.68 3.06 -3.08
N GLY A 817 -38.07 2.43 -4.19
CA GLY A 817 -37.49 2.66 -5.52
C GLY A 817 -36.18 1.91 -5.80
N ALA A 818 -35.56 1.29 -4.81
CA ALA A 818 -34.45 0.36 -5.05
C ALA A 818 -34.98 -0.97 -5.60
N PRO A 819 -34.17 -1.74 -6.34
CA PRO A 819 -34.51 -3.12 -6.70
C PRO A 819 -34.78 -3.99 -5.47
N ALA A 820 -35.51 -5.08 -5.70
CA ALA A 820 -35.87 -6.02 -4.64
C ALA A 820 -34.61 -6.51 -3.90
N TRP A 821 -34.65 -6.47 -2.57
CA TRP A 821 -33.59 -6.98 -1.72
C TRP A 821 -33.57 -8.50 -1.78
N SER A 822 -32.49 -9.05 -2.30
CA SER A 822 -32.29 -10.49 -2.45
C SER A 822 -31.41 -11.06 -1.34
N GLY A 823 -31.68 -12.30 -0.93
CA GLY A 823 -30.87 -13.02 0.06
C GLY A 823 -31.11 -14.53 -0.01
N SER A 824 -30.03 -15.30 -0.15
CA SER A 824 -30.02 -16.76 -0.05
C SER A 824 -29.57 -17.24 1.33
N ARG A 825 -28.62 -16.52 1.94
CA ARG A 825 -28.06 -16.82 3.26
C ARG A 825 -27.56 -15.55 3.92
N TYR A 826 -27.74 -15.45 5.24
CA TYR A 826 -27.08 -14.48 6.09
C TYR A 826 -26.16 -15.20 7.07
N SER A 827 -24.85 -14.94 6.98
CA SER A 827 -23.87 -15.40 7.97
C SER A 827 -23.60 -14.26 8.94
N VAL A 828 -23.64 -14.55 10.23
CA VAL A 828 -23.41 -13.58 11.31
C VAL A 828 -22.10 -13.92 11.98
N PHE A 829 -21.19 -12.95 11.99
CA PHE A 829 -19.91 -13.08 12.66
C PHE A 829 -19.81 -12.10 13.82
N SER A 830 -19.36 -12.56 14.98
CA SER A 830 -19.01 -11.71 16.10
C SER A 830 -17.55 -11.25 15.97
N GLN A 831 -17.34 -9.94 16.11
CA GLN A 831 -16.00 -9.37 16.23
C GLN A 831 -15.53 -9.54 17.67
N SER A 832 -14.32 -10.03 17.89
CA SER A 832 -13.75 -10.22 19.21
C SER A 832 -12.32 -9.65 19.29
N PRO A 833 -11.88 -9.19 20.47
CA PRO A 833 -10.50 -8.74 20.65
C PRO A 833 -9.52 -9.91 20.52
N GLY A 834 -9.98 -11.17 20.47
CA GLY A 834 -9.18 -12.40 20.59
C GLY A 834 -8.20 -12.31 21.72
N THR A 835 -8.70 -12.61 22.91
CA THR A 835 -7.76 -13.00 23.95
C THR A 835 -7.23 -14.37 23.53
N PRO A 836 -5.90 -14.60 23.49
CA PRO A 836 -5.36 -15.93 23.29
C PRO A 836 -6.01 -16.87 24.32
N ALA A 837 -6.33 -18.10 23.92
CA ALA A 837 -6.68 -19.13 24.89
C ALA A 837 -5.56 -19.14 25.94
N ALA A 838 -5.91 -19.02 27.22
CA ALA A 838 -4.94 -19.14 28.29
C ALA A 838 -4.43 -20.58 28.29
N ASP A 839 -3.21 -20.78 27.80
CA ASP A 839 -2.47 -22.05 27.94
C ASP A 839 -2.10 -22.32 29.41
#